data_AF-Q4DSC7-F1
#
_entry.id   AF-Q4DSC7-F1
#
_cell.length_a   1.000
_cell.length_b   1.000
_cell.length_c   1.000
_cell.angle_alpha   90.00
_cell.angle_beta   90.00
_cell.angle_gamma   90.00
#
_symmetry.space_group_name_H-M   'P 1'
#
loop_
_entity.id
_entity.type
_entity.pdbx_description
1 polymer ?
#
loop_
_entity_poly.entity_id
_entity_poly.type
_entity_poly.pdbx_seq_one_letter_code
_entity_poly.pdbx_strand_id
1 'polypeptide(L)'
;MPREAASGLWRSEDMTMLQLTMQRETAHDSVLKLGQLAAFQFIDLNGDVNAFQRDFVQEVRRCDDMERKMRYLHEEIEKAGVTSVPGQVGERETMFSLEQKVDEREAEVRELNEQYQSLIEERNRSREHLEVLNRDFSASSTHSQGLNLITGVIPKERVPILERLVYRATRGNSVMQTDDIATPFYNVATNQPIYKCVFGIYFPVPRLRESLGKISEANGATLYAYAENEEQLQGMRESLQVQVETVTHTLQQSALRQRQLLMGISASVYEWRRAVAVEKAVYSTMNMLRFSGATVVAKGWAPVRSLDDIRTALQEAEYLSGAQVLTIVEGVTTKETPPTYFRTNKITSSFQGIVDSYGMARYKEVNPGVFTIITFPYLFGVMYGDIGHGLILTIFSAFLIFMEKSWEGKPLNEIFAMIFGGRYLLLFMGFFAVYLGFLYNDMFGFSVEVFTSGYRWPQLPPNGPDGVVRPSLPVGVTPAHSVIFGVDSAWAETENKLEFYNSIKMKCSVIIGVVQMMVGVILSLMNHLYFGDKLQVWFRFVPEIVFLSCTFGYMCLLIVIKWCTPWENRTHDAPSLLETMTNFFLQPGTVSLPLYRGQAVIQVLLLLIAFAMVPVLLFVIPFMEKKHHDEAMKRKALLHEEDEEEKDEFDFSEVMIHQVIHTIEYVLGCVSNTASYLRLWALSLAHLQLSEVFWNFAFLMTVGLDGGSGIFVFVGFCVWMCATLGVLLGMESLSAFLHALRLHWVEFNNKFYSADGYAFTPFDVAEVLSKIN
;
A
#
# COMPACT_ATOMS: atom_id res chain seq x y z
N MET A 1 31.26 22.50 18.37
CA MET A 1 31.86 21.21 17.95
C MET A 1 30.90 20.55 16.96
N PRO A 2 31.22 20.33 15.67
CA PRO A 2 30.29 19.67 14.76
C PRO A 2 30.54 18.17 14.86
N ARG A 3 29.94 17.49 15.84
CA ARG A 3 30.24 16.07 16.08
C ARG A 3 29.38 15.08 15.32
N GLU A 4 28.34 15.48 14.58
CA GLU A 4 27.63 14.55 13.67
C GLU A 4 26.66 15.28 12.71
N ALA A 5 27.17 16.17 11.84
CA ALA A 5 26.36 16.70 10.72
C ALA A 5 26.15 15.65 9.59
N ALA A 6 26.18 14.35 9.92
CA ALA A 6 26.37 13.23 9.00
C ALA A 6 25.57 11.95 9.36
N SER A 7 24.40 11.99 10.00
CA SER A 7 23.52 10.81 10.03
C SER A 7 22.73 10.72 8.72
N GLY A 8 23.26 9.94 7.77
CA GLY A 8 22.56 9.53 6.55
C GLY A 8 21.55 8.41 6.83
N LEU A 9 21.31 7.53 5.86
CA LEU A 9 20.40 6.39 5.98
C LEU A 9 20.67 5.46 7.19
N TRP A 10 21.87 5.51 7.79
CA TRP A 10 22.33 4.62 8.87
C TRP A 10 21.61 4.80 10.22
N ARG A 11 21.30 6.04 10.61
CA ARG A 11 20.58 6.43 11.84
C ARG A 11 19.68 7.61 11.52
N SER A 12 18.69 7.89 12.37
CA SER A 12 17.80 9.02 12.13
C SER A 12 18.57 10.35 12.10
N GLU A 13 18.03 11.33 11.38
CA GLU A 13 18.57 12.69 11.40
C GLU A 13 18.49 13.30 12.80
N ASP A 14 19.44 14.18 13.12
CA ASP A 14 19.39 14.97 14.34
C ASP A 14 18.23 15.97 14.27
N MET A 15 17.29 15.84 15.20
CA MET A 15 16.13 16.70 15.37
C MET A 15 16.36 17.69 16.52
N THR A 16 15.84 18.90 16.35
CA THR A 16 15.75 19.93 17.38
C THR A 16 14.32 20.42 17.48
N MET A 17 13.85 20.61 18.71
CA MET A 17 12.60 21.31 18.96
C MET A 17 12.86 22.80 18.85
N LEU A 18 12.13 23.47 17.95
CA LEU A 18 12.17 24.92 17.82
C LEU A 18 10.88 25.52 18.38
N GLN A 19 11.05 26.65 19.05
CA GLN A 19 9.98 27.57 19.37
C GLN A 19 10.11 28.79 18.46
N LEU A 20 9.08 29.03 17.66
CA LEU A 20 8.97 30.20 16.78
C LEU A 20 8.04 31.21 17.44
N THR A 21 8.54 32.42 17.72
CA THR A 21 7.72 33.52 18.21
C THR A 21 7.60 34.56 17.10
N MET A 22 6.42 34.64 16.50
CA MET A 22 6.12 35.49 15.34
C MET A 22 5.03 36.51 15.66
N GLN A 23 4.88 37.54 14.82
CA GLN A 23 3.75 38.47 14.92
C GLN A 23 2.49 37.84 14.34
N ARG A 24 1.32 38.23 14.85
CA ARG A 24 0.04 37.71 14.35
C ARG A 24 -0.17 37.91 12.84
N GLU A 25 0.34 39.02 12.29
CA GLU A 25 0.22 39.37 10.88
C GLU A 25 1.11 38.50 9.97
N THR A 26 2.27 38.02 10.48
CA THR A 26 3.21 37.19 9.71
C THR A 26 2.92 35.70 9.80
N ALA A 27 2.02 35.28 10.69
CA ALA A 27 1.80 33.87 11.01
C ALA A 27 1.34 33.05 9.79
N HIS A 28 0.42 33.60 8.98
CA HIS A 28 -0.09 32.92 7.79
C HIS A 28 1.01 32.70 6.74
N ASP A 29 1.72 33.76 6.36
CA ASP A 29 2.82 33.69 5.39
C ASP A 29 3.96 32.79 5.88
N SER A 30 4.25 32.82 7.18
CA SER A 30 5.29 31.97 7.79
C SER A 30 4.92 30.49 7.71
N VAL A 31 3.68 30.12 8.06
CA VAL A 31 3.20 28.74 7.95
C VAL A 31 3.20 28.28 6.49
N LEU A 32 2.78 29.13 5.55
CA LEU A 32 2.81 28.83 4.12
C LEU A 32 4.23 28.58 3.61
N LYS A 33 5.20 29.43 3.99
CA LYS A 33 6.61 29.29 3.62
C LYS A 33 7.26 28.05 4.25
N LEU A 34 6.97 27.77 5.51
CA LEU A 34 7.39 26.53 6.17
C LEU A 34 6.80 25.30 5.47
N GLY A 35 5.54 25.40 5.02
CA GLY A 35 4.86 24.35 4.26
C GLY A 35 5.45 24.09 2.88
N GLN A 36 6.00 25.10 2.22
CA GLN A 36 6.71 24.96 0.94
C GLN A 36 8.08 24.29 1.10
N LEU A 37 8.70 24.47 2.27
CA LEU A 37 10.02 23.93 2.58
C LEU A 37 9.94 22.47 3.09
N ALA A 38 8.82 22.07 3.68
CA ALA A 38 8.53 20.70 4.12
C ALA A 38 9.56 20.11 5.11
N ALA A 39 10.12 20.93 6.00
CA ALA A 39 11.07 20.48 7.04
C ALA A 39 10.69 20.87 8.48
N PHE A 40 9.43 21.28 8.70
CA PHE A 40 8.93 21.64 10.02
C PHE A 40 7.67 20.84 10.36
N GLN A 41 7.70 20.08 11.45
CA GLN A 41 6.54 19.35 11.97
C GLN A 41 5.97 20.14 13.16
N PHE A 42 4.75 20.66 13.01
CA PHE A 42 4.06 21.40 14.07
C PHE A 42 3.60 20.46 15.18
N ILE A 43 3.76 20.89 16.43
CA ILE A 43 3.19 20.24 17.62
C ILE A 43 1.94 21.01 18.01
N ASP A 44 0.86 20.29 18.31
CA ASP A 44 -0.39 20.91 18.75
C ASP A 44 -0.23 21.47 20.17
N LEU A 45 -0.17 22.79 20.28
CA LEU A 45 -0.07 23.49 21.56
C LEU A 45 -1.43 23.62 22.26
N ASN A 46 -2.53 23.35 21.55
CA ASN A 46 -3.91 23.51 22.03
C ASN A 46 -4.63 22.14 22.09
N GLY A 47 -3.92 21.10 22.53
CA GLY A 47 -4.47 19.73 22.65
C GLY A 47 -5.59 19.60 23.69
N ASP A 48 -5.65 20.50 24.66
CA ASP A 48 -6.70 20.62 25.69
C ASP A 48 -7.95 21.35 25.19
N VAL A 49 -7.87 22.08 24.08
CA VAL A 49 -8.96 22.89 23.53
C VAL A 49 -9.72 22.11 22.46
N ASN A 50 -11.03 21.99 22.63
CA ASN A 50 -11.91 21.35 21.66
C ASN A 50 -11.84 22.04 20.28
N ALA A 51 -11.99 21.27 19.21
CA ALA A 51 -11.87 21.76 17.83
C ALA A 51 -12.76 22.97 17.49
N PHE A 52 -13.91 23.16 18.15
CA PHE A 52 -14.81 24.30 17.90
C PHE A 52 -14.44 25.60 18.63
N GLN A 53 -13.55 25.51 19.64
CA GLN A 53 -13.11 26.65 20.45
C GLN A 53 -11.79 27.26 19.95
N ARG A 54 -11.17 26.65 18.94
CA ARG A 54 -9.94 27.15 18.34
C ARG A 54 -10.20 28.45 17.57
N ASP A 55 -9.18 29.29 17.47
CA ASP A 55 -9.33 30.66 16.95
C ASP A 55 -9.75 30.71 15.47
N PHE A 56 -9.21 29.82 14.62
CA PHE A 56 -9.39 29.87 13.16
C PHE A 56 -10.44 28.87 12.65
N VAL A 57 -11.43 28.53 13.47
CA VAL A 57 -12.48 27.57 13.09
C VAL A 57 -13.41 28.13 12.03
N GLN A 58 -13.66 29.44 12.04
CA GLN A 58 -14.54 30.08 11.06
C GLN A 58 -13.92 30.04 9.66
N GLU A 59 -12.61 30.26 9.57
CA GLU A 59 -11.81 30.23 8.34
C GLU A 59 -11.72 28.82 7.77
N VAL A 60 -11.48 27.82 8.62
CA VAL A 60 -11.51 26.40 8.19
C VAL A 60 -12.90 26.03 7.68
N ARG A 61 -13.98 26.44 8.37
CA ARG A 61 -15.35 26.20 7.89
C ARG A 61 -15.66 26.89 6.56
N ARG A 62 -15.16 28.12 6.35
CA ARG A 62 -15.29 28.81 5.06
C ARG A 62 -14.58 28.05 3.94
N CYS A 63 -13.38 27.54 4.21
CA CYS A 63 -12.66 26.68 3.26
C CYS A 63 -13.43 25.38 2.97
N ASP A 64 -14.00 24.74 4.00
CA ASP A 64 -14.82 23.53 3.84
C ASP A 64 -16.07 23.77 3.00
N ASP A 65 -16.74 24.92 3.20
CA ASP A 65 -17.90 25.32 2.40
C ASP A 65 -17.51 25.60 0.94
N MET A 66 -16.37 26.25 0.70
CA MET A 66 -15.82 26.44 -0.66
C MET A 66 -15.46 25.11 -1.32
N GLU A 67 -14.80 24.18 -0.60
CA GLU A 67 -14.53 22.84 -1.10
C GLU A 67 -15.82 22.10 -1.46
N ARG A 68 -16.89 22.24 -0.67
CA ARG A 68 -18.21 21.66 -0.98
C ARG A 68 -18.77 22.23 -2.29
N LYS A 69 -18.72 23.55 -2.48
CA LYS A 69 -19.17 24.22 -3.72
C LYS A 69 -18.34 23.76 -4.92
N MET A 70 -17.02 23.63 -4.76
CA MET A 70 -16.13 23.14 -5.82
C MET A 70 -16.37 21.67 -6.16
N ARG A 71 -16.67 20.80 -5.18
CA ARG A 71 -17.07 19.41 -5.45
C ARG A 71 -18.36 19.35 -6.28
N TYR A 72 -19.36 20.17 -5.94
CA TYR A 72 -20.58 20.29 -6.74
C TYR A 72 -20.28 20.73 -8.19
N LEU A 73 -19.49 21.78 -8.38
CA LEU A 73 -19.09 22.23 -9.72
C LEU A 73 -18.34 21.13 -10.49
N HIS A 74 -17.47 20.38 -9.82
CA HIS A 74 -16.73 19.26 -10.43
C HIS A 74 -17.66 18.13 -10.88
N GLU A 75 -18.64 17.74 -10.05
CA GLU A 75 -19.67 16.76 -10.43
C GLU A 75 -20.48 17.21 -11.65
N GLU A 76 -20.82 18.50 -11.75
CA GLU A 76 -21.53 19.05 -12.92
C GLU A 76 -20.65 19.08 -14.19
N ILE A 77 -19.35 19.36 -14.05
CA ILE A 77 -18.37 19.27 -15.15
C ILE A 77 -18.25 17.84 -15.67
N GLU A 78 -18.19 16.86 -14.76
CA GLU A 78 -18.14 15.43 -15.12
C GLU A 78 -19.43 14.98 -15.81
N LYS A 79 -20.60 15.38 -15.30
CA LYS A 79 -21.90 15.11 -15.94
C LYS A 79 -21.99 15.68 -17.36
N ALA A 80 -21.36 16.83 -17.60
CA ALA A 80 -21.30 17.44 -18.93
C ALA A 80 -20.27 16.79 -19.89
N GLY A 81 -19.44 15.87 -19.40
CA GLY A 81 -18.40 15.20 -20.18
C GLY A 81 -17.28 16.15 -20.62
N VAL A 82 -17.04 17.23 -19.87
CA VAL A 82 -15.97 18.19 -20.16
C VAL A 82 -14.70 17.73 -19.47
N THR A 83 -13.67 17.35 -20.24
CA THR A 83 -12.35 17.03 -19.68
C THR A 83 -11.70 18.32 -19.19
N SER A 84 -11.42 18.41 -17.89
CA SER A 84 -10.63 19.49 -17.30
C SER A 84 -9.22 19.47 -17.89
N VAL A 85 -8.80 20.58 -18.48
CA VAL A 85 -7.39 20.82 -18.81
C VAL A 85 -6.84 21.70 -17.70
N PRO A 86 -5.73 21.33 -17.02
CA PRO A 86 -5.12 22.21 -16.03
C PRO A 86 -4.73 23.53 -16.71
N GLY A 87 -5.30 24.63 -16.21
CA GLY A 87 -5.03 25.98 -16.69
C GLY A 87 -3.60 26.44 -16.38
N GLN A 88 -3.20 27.53 -17.02
CA GLN A 88 -1.97 28.25 -16.66
C GLN A 88 -2.18 28.95 -15.33
N VAL A 89 -1.25 28.72 -14.38
CA VAL A 89 -1.22 29.31 -13.03
C VAL A 89 -1.71 30.76 -13.03
N GLY A 90 -2.96 30.97 -12.61
CA GLY A 90 -3.52 32.29 -12.42
C GLY A 90 -2.82 33.07 -11.29
N GLU A 91 -2.99 34.40 -11.30
CA GLU A 91 -2.52 35.27 -10.22
C GLU A 91 -3.11 34.83 -8.87
N ARG A 92 -2.35 35.01 -7.77
CA ARG A 92 -2.82 34.73 -6.42
C ARG A 92 -4.00 35.65 -6.09
N GLU A 93 -5.21 35.12 -6.23
CA GLU A 93 -6.43 35.80 -5.83
C GLU A 93 -6.58 35.78 -4.31
N THR A 94 -7.09 36.86 -3.73
CA THR A 94 -7.38 36.87 -2.29
C THR A 94 -8.54 35.91 -1.99
N MET A 95 -8.50 35.23 -0.84
CA MET A 95 -9.54 34.27 -0.44
C MET A 95 -10.95 34.84 -0.54
N PHE A 96 -11.13 36.12 -0.18
CA PHE A 96 -12.42 36.80 -0.27
C PHE A 96 -12.91 36.95 -1.72
N SER A 97 -12.02 37.34 -2.64
CA SER A 97 -12.37 37.43 -4.07
C SER A 97 -12.66 36.05 -4.68
N LEU A 98 -11.96 35.02 -4.20
CA LEU A 98 -12.18 33.65 -4.62
C LEU A 98 -13.52 33.11 -4.14
N GLU A 99 -13.89 33.35 -2.89
CA GLU A 99 -15.20 32.99 -2.33
C GLU A 99 -16.34 33.65 -3.10
N GLN A 100 -16.24 34.97 -3.35
CA GLN A 100 -17.24 35.68 -4.14
C GLN A 100 -17.39 35.07 -5.55
N LYS A 101 -16.28 34.77 -6.23
CA LYS A 101 -16.31 34.15 -7.57
C LYS A 101 -16.90 32.75 -7.54
N VAL A 102 -16.51 31.92 -6.57
CA VAL A 102 -17.03 30.55 -6.42
C VAL A 102 -18.53 30.59 -6.16
N ASP A 103 -19.00 31.53 -5.35
CA ASP A 103 -20.41 31.72 -5.01
C ASP A 103 -21.21 32.23 -6.20
N GLU A 104 -20.70 33.21 -6.94
CA GLU A 104 -21.31 33.70 -8.17
C GLU A 104 -21.42 32.58 -9.22
N ARG A 105 -20.34 31.80 -9.43
CA ARG A 105 -20.36 30.69 -10.40
C ARG A 105 -21.23 29.53 -9.97
N GLU A 106 -21.26 29.17 -8.69
CA GLU A 106 -22.17 28.14 -8.17
C GLU A 106 -23.63 28.58 -8.32
N ALA A 107 -23.95 29.82 -7.99
CA ALA A 107 -25.29 30.39 -8.17
C ALA A 107 -25.71 30.41 -9.65
N GLU A 108 -24.83 30.84 -10.56
CA GLU A 108 -25.08 30.81 -12.02
C GLU A 108 -25.34 29.39 -12.53
N VAL A 109 -24.52 28.41 -12.15
CA VAL A 109 -24.70 27.00 -12.55
C VAL A 109 -26.00 26.44 -11.98
N ARG A 110 -26.32 26.75 -10.72
CA ARG A 110 -27.53 26.29 -10.06
C ARG A 110 -28.78 26.88 -10.70
N GLU A 111 -28.80 28.18 -10.97
CA GLU A 111 -29.91 28.86 -11.64
C GLU A 111 -30.11 28.28 -13.06
N LEU A 112 -29.03 28.08 -13.81
CA LEU A 112 -29.10 27.44 -15.13
C LEU A 112 -29.64 26.01 -15.04
N ASN A 113 -29.23 25.25 -14.03
CA ASN A 113 -29.73 23.89 -13.79
C ASN A 113 -31.23 23.88 -13.43
N GLU A 114 -31.70 24.81 -12.60
CA GLU A 114 -33.12 24.97 -12.25
C GLU A 114 -33.95 25.41 -13.47
N GLN A 115 -33.45 26.35 -14.27
CA GLN A 115 -34.07 26.74 -15.55
C GLN A 115 -34.10 25.58 -16.54
N TYR A 116 -33.01 24.82 -16.66
CA TYR A 116 -32.95 23.66 -17.53
C TYR A 116 -33.92 22.55 -17.09
N GLN A 117 -34.03 22.31 -15.79
CA GLN A 117 -35.00 21.37 -15.21
C GLN A 117 -36.45 21.78 -15.52
N SER A 118 -36.81 23.05 -15.27
CA SER A 118 -38.15 23.56 -15.54
C SER A 118 -38.52 23.50 -17.03
N LEU A 119 -37.58 23.82 -17.94
CA LEU A 119 -37.77 23.67 -19.38
C LEU A 119 -37.96 22.20 -19.81
N ILE A 120 -37.25 21.26 -19.19
CA ILE A 120 -37.45 19.83 -19.43
C ILE A 120 -38.86 19.41 -19.01
N GLU A 121 -39.33 19.85 -17.85
CA GLU A 121 -40.68 19.55 -17.36
C GLU A 121 -41.75 20.15 -18.27
N GLU A 122 -41.60 21.40 -18.70
CA GLU A 122 -42.53 22.06 -19.62
C GLU A 122 -42.59 21.36 -20.99
N ARG A 123 -41.41 21.02 -21.55
CA ARG A 123 -41.32 20.24 -22.78
C ARG A 123 -42.01 18.89 -22.63
N ASN A 124 -41.76 18.19 -21.51
CA ASN A 124 -42.35 16.88 -21.25
C ASN A 124 -43.89 16.99 -21.18
N ARG A 125 -44.45 17.99 -20.47
CA ARG A 125 -45.90 18.23 -20.42
C ARG A 125 -46.50 18.55 -21.78
N SER A 126 -45.87 19.45 -22.55
CA SER A 126 -46.37 19.86 -23.87
C SER A 126 -46.33 18.69 -24.87
N ARG A 127 -45.27 17.87 -24.81
CA ARG A 127 -45.13 16.67 -25.63
C ARG A 127 -46.10 15.57 -25.22
N GLU A 128 -46.35 15.36 -23.92
CA GLU A 128 -47.39 14.46 -23.44
C GLU A 128 -48.78 14.86 -23.96
N HIS A 129 -49.10 16.15 -23.92
CA HIS A 129 -50.37 16.66 -24.46
C HIS A 129 -50.46 16.45 -25.98
N LEU A 130 -49.37 16.70 -26.71
CA LEU A 130 -49.31 16.46 -28.15
C LEU A 130 -49.49 14.97 -28.51
N GLU A 131 -48.88 14.05 -27.76
CA GLU A 131 -49.09 12.60 -27.92
C GLU A 131 -50.53 12.18 -27.66
N VAL A 132 -51.21 12.82 -26.69
CA VAL A 132 -52.64 12.60 -26.43
C VAL A 132 -53.49 13.07 -27.61
N LEU A 133 -53.21 14.26 -28.14
CA LEU A 133 -53.98 14.83 -29.23
C LEU A 133 -53.75 14.11 -30.55
N ASN A 134 -52.55 13.58 -30.82
CA ASN A 134 -52.22 12.87 -32.06
C ASN A 134 -52.93 11.51 -32.21
N ARG A 135 -53.51 10.98 -31.13
CA ARG A 135 -54.19 9.70 -31.15
C ARG A 135 -55.68 9.88 -31.42
N ASP A 136 -56.22 9.03 -32.29
CA ASP A 136 -57.60 9.10 -32.75
C ASP A 136 -58.57 8.49 -31.72
N PHE A 137 -58.85 9.24 -30.64
CA PHE A 137 -59.95 8.91 -29.73
C PHE A 137 -61.32 9.26 -30.34
N SER A 138 -61.34 10.10 -31.38
CA SER A 138 -62.56 10.58 -32.06
C SER A 138 -63.30 9.49 -32.86
N ALA A 139 -62.61 8.42 -33.28
CA ALA A 139 -63.24 7.36 -34.07
C ALA A 139 -64.35 6.62 -33.28
N SER A 140 -64.27 6.64 -31.94
CA SER A 140 -65.30 6.07 -31.07
C SER A 140 -66.49 7.01 -30.86
N SER A 141 -66.28 8.33 -30.90
CA SER A 141 -67.32 9.30 -30.56
C SER A 141 -68.35 9.49 -31.66
N THR A 142 -67.97 9.32 -32.93
CA THR A 142 -68.90 9.43 -34.07
C THR A 142 -70.03 8.39 -34.04
N HIS A 143 -69.84 7.26 -33.35
CA HIS A 143 -70.88 6.23 -33.21
C HIS A 143 -71.66 6.25 -31.89
N SER A 144 -71.29 7.10 -30.92
CA SER A 144 -71.91 7.08 -29.60
C SER A 144 -72.25 8.48 -29.11
N GLN A 145 -73.39 9.01 -29.56
CA GLN A 145 -74.05 10.11 -28.87
C GLN A 145 -74.37 9.65 -27.42
N GLY A 146 -73.53 10.03 -26.45
CA GLY A 146 -73.72 9.74 -25.02
C GLY A 146 -72.50 9.23 -24.24
N LEU A 147 -71.35 8.98 -24.87
CA LEU A 147 -70.12 8.60 -24.14
C LEU A 147 -69.27 9.83 -23.80
N ASN A 148 -68.84 9.93 -22.54
CA ASN A 148 -67.85 10.91 -22.11
C ASN A 148 -66.44 10.30 -22.20
N LEU A 149 -65.44 11.13 -22.52
CA LEU A 149 -64.05 10.73 -22.66
C LEU A 149 -63.17 11.44 -21.62
N ILE A 150 -62.27 10.70 -20.98
CA ILE A 150 -61.12 11.24 -20.23
C ILE A 150 -59.85 10.71 -20.89
N THR A 151 -58.94 11.62 -21.25
CA THR A 151 -57.63 11.30 -21.81
C THR A 151 -56.50 11.71 -20.88
N GLY A 152 -55.43 10.93 -20.84
CA GLY A 152 -54.25 11.26 -20.05
C GLY A 152 -53.04 10.39 -20.38
N VAL A 153 -51.92 10.68 -19.73
CA VAL A 153 -50.67 9.93 -19.86
C VAL A 153 -50.29 9.34 -18.51
N ILE A 154 -49.89 8.07 -18.48
CA ILE A 154 -49.49 7.36 -17.27
C ILE A 154 -48.15 6.62 -17.49
N PRO A 155 -47.29 6.45 -16.48
CA PRO A 155 -46.15 5.54 -16.58
C PRO A 155 -46.60 4.12 -16.94
N LYS A 156 -45.90 3.46 -17.88
CA LYS A 156 -46.27 2.14 -18.42
C LYS A 156 -46.46 1.08 -17.33
N GLU A 157 -45.65 1.14 -16.27
CA GLU A 157 -45.71 0.22 -15.12
C GLU A 157 -47.04 0.29 -14.34
N ARG A 158 -47.73 1.43 -14.38
CA ARG A 158 -48.97 1.66 -13.60
C ARG A 158 -50.25 1.45 -14.41
N VAL A 159 -50.16 1.22 -15.72
CA VAL A 159 -51.30 0.91 -16.61
C VAL A 159 -52.17 -0.24 -16.08
N PRO A 160 -51.65 -1.43 -15.71
CA PRO A 160 -52.49 -2.54 -15.25
C PRO A 160 -53.14 -2.29 -13.89
N ILE A 161 -52.64 -1.34 -13.10
CA ILE A 161 -53.28 -0.91 -11.85
C ILE A 161 -54.47 0.00 -12.18
N LEU A 162 -54.27 0.96 -13.10
CA LEU A 162 -55.33 1.86 -13.55
C LEU A 162 -56.48 1.09 -14.19
N GLU A 163 -56.21 0.15 -15.11
CA GLU A 163 -57.25 -0.67 -15.76
C GLU A 163 -58.11 -1.42 -14.73
N ARG A 164 -57.48 -2.03 -13.71
CA ARG A 164 -58.20 -2.75 -12.64
C ARG A 164 -59.06 -1.81 -11.79
N LEU A 165 -58.58 -0.61 -11.48
CA LEU A 165 -59.33 0.35 -10.68
C LEU A 165 -60.50 0.96 -11.46
N VAL A 166 -60.29 1.28 -12.74
CA VAL A 166 -61.33 1.79 -13.65
C VAL A 166 -62.41 0.73 -13.87
N TYR A 167 -62.03 -0.53 -14.08
CA TYR A 167 -62.96 -1.65 -14.20
C TYR A 167 -63.83 -1.83 -12.94
N ARG A 168 -63.20 -1.77 -11.75
CA ARG A 168 -63.91 -1.88 -10.46
C ARG A 168 -64.84 -0.69 -10.19
N ALA A 169 -64.40 0.52 -10.48
CA ALA A 169 -65.19 1.74 -10.24
C ALA A 169 -66.41 1.84 -11.15
N THR A 170 -66.28 1.41 -12.40
CA THR A 170 -67.36 1.48 -13.41
C THR A 170 -68.19 0.20 -13.53
N ARG A 171 -67.84 -0.86 -12.77
CA ARG A 171 -68.44 -2.20 -12.86
C ARG A 171 -68.42 -2.78 -14.28
N GLY A 172 -67.35 -2.51 -15.04
CA GLY A 172 -67.19 -2.98 -16.42
C GLY A 172 -67.91 -2.14 -17.49
N ASN A 173 -68.56 -1.02 -17.12
CA ASN A 173 -69.26 -0.14 -18.07
C ASN A 173 -68.35 0.91 -18.73
N SER A 174 -67.03 0.77 -18.65
CA SER A 174 -66.08 1.66 -19.33
C SER A 174 -65.17 0.88 -20.24
N VAL A 175 -64.78 1.53 -21.34
CA VAL A 175 -63.79 1.00 -22.28
C VAL A 175 -62.55 1.88 -22.14
N MET A 176 -61.42 1.26 -21.80
CA MET A 176 -60.13 1.94 -21.71
C MET A 176 -59.31 1.55 -22.96
N GLN A 177 -58.94 2.54 -23.76
CA GLN A 177 -57.99 2.39 -24.86
C GLN A 177 -56.63 2.84 -24.36
N THR A 178 -55.63 1.97 -24.46
CA THR A 178 -54.23 2.26 -24.13
C THR A 178 -53.40 2.14 -25.38
N ASP A 179 -52.41 3.02 -25.50
CA ASP A 179 -51.42 2.93 -26.57
C ASP A 179 -50.06 3.39 -25.99
N ASP A 180 -48.97 2.80 -26.44
CA ASP A 180 -47.63 2.99 -25.86
C ASP A 180 -46.91 4.14 -26.56
N ILE A 181 -46.21 5.01 -25.82
CA ILE A 181 -45.36 6.04 -26.43
C ILE A 181 -43.99 5.42 -26.69
N ALA A 182 -43.61 5.28 -27.97
CA ALA A 182 -42.37 4.63 -28.38
C ALA A 182 -41.12 5.34 -27.85
N THR A 183 -41.16 6.67 -27.77
CA THR A 183 -40.05 7.50 -27.31
C THR A 183 -40.12 7.76 -25.81
N PRO A 184 -39.09 7.40 -25.02
CA PRO A 184 -39.10 7.62 -23.58
C PRO A 184 -39.00 9.11 -23.24
N PHE A 185 -39.58 9.48 -22.09
CA PHE A 185 -39.39 10.79 -21.49
C PHE A 185 -38.21 10.74 -20.53
N TYR A 186 -37.39 11.78 -20.50
CA TYR A 186 -36.27 11.87 -19.58
C TYR A 186 -36.71 12.54 -18.28
N ASN A 187 -36.51 11.87 -17.15
CA ASN A 187 -36.71 12.48 -15.83
C ASN A 187 -35.37 12.99 -15.31
N VAL A 188 -35.30 14.30 -15.02
CA VAL A 188 -34.07 14.95 -14.57
C VAL A 188 -33.65 14.51 -13.17
N ALA A 189 -34.60 14.16 -12.31
CA ALA A 189 -34.30 13.77 -10.94
C ALA A 189 -33.59 12.41 -10.85
N THR A 190 -33.93 11.46 -11.74
CA THR A 190 -33.39 10.09 -11.71
C THR A 190 -32.38 9.81 -12.80
N ASN A 191 -32.18 10.73 -13.76
CA ASN A 191 -31.37 10.54 -14.96
C ASN A 191 -31.75 9.28 -15.77
N GLN A 192 -33.00 8.80 -15.61
CA GLN A 192 -33.49 7.56 -16.21
C GLN A 192 -34.60 7.83 -17.25
N PRO A 193 -34.65 7.04 -18.34
CA PRO A 193 -35.74 7.08 -19.30
C PRO A 193 -37.02 6.46 -18.71
N ILE A 194 -38.09 7.25 -18.63
CA ILE A 194 -39.42 6.80 -18.20
C ILE A 194 -40.29 6.55 -19.43
N TYR A 195 -40.75 5.31 -19.60
CA TYR A 195 -41.72 4.94 -20.62
C TYR A 195 -43.14 5.25 -20.14
N LYS A 196 -43.89 5.96 -20.98
CA LYS A 196 -45.26 6.39 -20.70
C LYS A 196 -46.24 5.82 -21.74
N CYS A 197 -47.49 5.70 -21.35
CA CYS A 197 -48.61 5.20 -22.14
C CYS A 197 -49.71 6.26 -22.14
N VAL A 198 -50.30 6.56 -23.29
CA VAL A 198 -51.53 7.37 -23.36
C VAL A 198 -52.71 6.45 -23.13
N PHE A 199 -53.69 6.91 -22.37
CA PHE A 199 -54.95 6.21 -22.19
C PHE A 199 -56.15 7.13 -22.45
N GLY A 200 -57.22 6.55 -22.98
CA GLY A 200 -58.54 7.18 -23.13
C GLY A 200 -59.60 6.29 -22.48
N ILE A 201 -60.34 6.81 -21.50
CA ILE A 201 -61.42 6.10 -20.80
C ILE A 201 -62.76 6.64 -21.30
N TYR A 202 -63.53 5.79 -21.97
CA TYR A 202 -64.91 6.07 -22.37
C TYR A 202 -65.87 5.58 -21.27
N PHE A 203 -66.78 6.45 -20.82
CA PHE A 203 -67.77 6.10 -19.80
C PHE A 203 -69.11 6.82 -20.05
N PRO A 204 -70.25 6.15 -19.80
CA PRO A 204 -71.57 6.71 -20.11
C PRO A 204 -72.08 7.72 -19.08
N VAL A 205 -71.71 7.58 -17.79
CA VAL A 205 -72.31 8.39 -16.71
C VAL A 205 -71.42 9.60 -16.37
N PRO A 206 -71.88 10.86 -16.55
CA PRO A 206 -71.04 12.05 -16.32
C PRO A 206 -70.57 12.20 -14.86
N ARG A 207 -71.32 11.68 -13.87
CA ARG A 207 -70.89 11.67 -12.45
C ARG A 207 -69.61 10.88 -12.19
N LEU A 208 -69.25 9.93 -13.06
CA LEU A 208 -68.01 9.15 -12.93
C LEU A 208 -66.78 9.97 -13.32
N ARG A 209 -66.93 11.12 -14.00
CA ARG A 209 -65.80 11.93 -14.49
C ARG A 209 -64.86 12.35 -13.35
N GLU A 210 -65.42 12.84 -12.25
CA GLU A 210 -64.63 13.29 -11.09
C GLU A 210 -63.93 12.12 -10.39
N SER A 211 -64.62 10.98 -10.24
CA SER A 211 -64.04 9.79 -9.61
C SER A 211 -62.93 9.17 -10.46
N LEU A 212 -63.11 9.08 -11.78
CA LEU A 212 -62.11 8.55 -12.70
C LEU A 212 -60.92 9.49 -12.83
N GLY A 213 -61.15 10.81 -12.79
CA GLY A 213 -60.08 11.81 -12.73
C GLY A 213 -59.19 11.63 -11.51
N LYS A 214 -59.81 11.57 -10.31
CA LYS A 214 -59.10 11.34 -9.04
C LYS A 214 -58.33 10.02 -9.00
N ILE A 215 -58.92 8.93 -9.52
CA ILE A 215 -58.24 7.62 -9.61
C ILE A 215 -57.02 7.69 -10.54
N SER A 216 -57.13 8.41 -11.66
CA SER A 216 -56.05 8.56 -12.62
C SER A 216 -54.90 9.37 -12.02
N GLU A 217 -55.18 10.54 -11.45
CA GLU A 217 -54.18 11.40 -10.80
C GLU A 217 -53.49 10.71 -9.62
N ALA A 218 -54.24 9.97 -8.79
CA ALA A 218 -53.68 9.23 -7.66
C ALA A 218 -52.67 8.14 -8.11
N ASN A 219 -52.83 7.59 -9.31
CA ASN A 219 -51.88 6.64 -9.90
C ASN A 219 -50.73 7.32 -10.64
N GLY A 220 -50.62 8.65 -10.61
CA GLY A 220 -49.57 9.41 -11.28
C GLY A 220 -49.82 9.63 -12.76
N ALA A 221 -51.09 9.61 -13.19
CA ALA A 221 -51.46 10.05 -14.54
C ALA A 221 -51.64 11.57 -14.60
N THR A 222 -51.22 12.17 -15.71
CA THR A 222 -51.49 13.57 -16.07
C THR A 222 -52.68 13.60 -17.03
N LEU A 223 -53.75 14.29 -16.63
CA LEU A 223 -54.97 14.41 -17.43
C LEU A 223 -54.86 15.60 -18.38
N TYR A 224 -55.23 15.39 -19.65
CA TYR A 224 -55.19 16.41 -20.70
C TYR A 224 -56.56 16.57 -21.34
N ALA A 225 -56.92 17.80 -21.72
CA ALA A 225 -58.18 18.08 -22.41
C ALA A 225 -58.09 17.66 -23.89
N TYR A 226 -59.14 17.00 -24.38
CA TYR A 226 -59.31 16.60 -25.77
C TYR A 226 -60.44 17.44 -26.39
N ALA A 227 -60.23 17.99 -27.60
CA ALA A 227 -61.19 18.86 -28.26
C ALA A 227 -62.37 18.07 -28.87
N GLU A 228 -63.57 18.62 -28.83
CA GLU A 228 -64.78 17.99 -29.40
C GLU A 228 -64.87 18.20 -30.93
N ASN A 229 -64.36 19.33 -31.43
CA ASN A 229 -64.38 19.68 -32.84
C ASN A 229 -63.03 19.39 -33.50
N GLU A 230 -63.05 18.85 -34.73
CA GLU A 230 -61.84 18.54 -35.49
C GLU A 230 -61.02 19.81 -35.81
N GLU A 231 -61.68 20.94 -36.09
CA GLU A 231 -61.00 22.24 -36.30
C GLU A 231 -60.26 22.71 -35.03
N GLN A 232 -60.87 22.54 -33.86
CA GLN A 232 -60.23 22.90 -32.58
C GLN A 232 -59.09 21.94 -32.24
N LEU A 233 -59.26 20.65 -32.55
CA LEU A 233 -58.22 19.62 -32.38
C LEU A 233 -56.99 19.95 -33.23
N GLN A 234 -57.19 20.28 -34.52
CA GLN A 234 -56.11 20.67 -35.43
C GLN A 234 -55.43 21.95 -34.95
N GLY A 235 -56.19 22.98 -34.57
CA GLY A 235 -55.62 24.22 -34.01
C GLY A 235 -54.82 23.99 -32.73
N MET A 236 -55.29 23.13 -31.82
CA MET A 236 -54.55 22.76 -30.60
C MET A 236 -53.26 22.00 -30.93
N ARG A 237 -53.31 21.02 -31.85
CA ARG A 237 -52.13 20.25 -32.30
C ARG A 237 -51.07 21.18 -32.89
N GLU A 238 -51.45 22.08 -33.80
CA GLU A 238 -50.54 23.04 -34.40
C GLU A 238 -49.91 23.97 -33.34
N SER A 239 -50.72 24.50 -32.42
CA SER A 239 -50.21 25.37 -31.35
C SER A 239 -49.22 24.66 -30.42
N LEU A 240 -49.49 23.42 -30.02
CA LEU A 240 -48.62 22.63 -29.16
C LEU A 240 -47.37 22.17 -29.89
N GLN A 241 -47.47 21.86 -31.18
CA GLN A 241 -46.30 21.50 -31.98
C GLN A 241 -45.32 22.67 -32.06
N VAL A 242 -45.81 23.88 -32.33
CA VAL A 242 -45.00 25.10 -32.31
C VAL A 242 -44.40 25.35 -30.92
N GLN A 243 -45.17 25.13 -29.85
CA GLN A 243 -44.66 25.27 -28.47
C GLN A 243 -43.55 24.25 -28.16
N VAL A 244 -43.74 22.97 -28.50
CA VAL A 244 -42.74 21.91 -28.28
C VAL A 244 -41.46 22.20 -29.05
N GLU A 245 -41.57 22.65 -30.31
CA GLU A 245 -40.42 22.99 -31.14
C GLU A 245 -39.67 24.21 -30.58
N THR A 246 -40.40 25.24 -30.14
CA THR A 246 -39.84 26.43 -29.47
C THR A 246 -39.11 26.06 -28.18
N VAL A 247 -39.73 25.26 -27.30
CA VAL A 247 -39.13 24.84 -26.02
C VAL A 247 -37.94 23.90 -26.26
N THR A 248 -37.99 23.06 -27.30
CA THR A 248 -36.85 22.20 -27.66
C THR A 248 -35.65 23.02 -28.13
N HIS A 249 -35.89 24.06 -28.93
CA HIS A 249 -34.84 24.98 -29.36
C HIS A 249 -34.26 25.77 -28.17
N THR A 250 -35.09 26.29 -27.26
CA THR A 250 -34.59 26.97 -26.05
C THR A 250 -33.81 26.04 -25.12
N LEU A 251 -34.22 24.77 -25.01
CA LEU A 251 -33.51 23.75 -24.23
C LEU A 251 -32.13 23.44 -24.84
N GLN A 252 -32.03 23.32 -26.16
CA GLN A 252 -30.75 23.14 -26.85
C GLN A 252 -29.82 24.35 -26.64
N GLN A 253 -30.36 25.57 -26.72
CA GLN A 253 -29.60 26.79 -26.43
C GLN A 253 -29.15 26.86 -24.96
N SER A 254 -30.01 26.46 -24.03
CA SER A 254 -29.69 26.39 -22.60
C SER A 254 -28.60 25.36 -22.30
N ALA A 255 -28.69 24.16 -22.88
CA ALA A 255 -27.65 23.12 -22.76
C ALA A 255 -26.30 23.58 -23.34
N LEU A 256 -26.32 24.28 -24.49
CA LEU A 256 -25.11 24.84 -25.08
C LEU A 256 -24.50 25.92 -24.17
N ARG A 257 -25.33 26.81 -23.62
CA ARG A 257 -24.92 27.86 -22.67
C ARG A 257 -24.31 27.26 -21.40
N GLN A 258 -24.96 26.25 -20.82
CA GLN A 258 -24.45 25.51 -19.66
C GLN A 258 -23.09 24.88 -19.97
N ARG A 259 -22.96 24.20 -21.12
CA ARG A 259 -21.69 23.59 -21.53
C ARG A 259 -20.58 24.62 -21.73
N GLN A 260 -20.88 25.77 -22.34
CA GLN A 260 -19.92 26.86 -22.53
C GLN A 260 -19.44 27.43 -21.19
N LEU A 261 -20.36 27.62 -20.24
CA LEU A 261 -20.06 28.09 -18.90
C LEU A 261 -19.19 27.07 -18.14
N LEU A 262 -19.58 25.78 -18.16
CA LEU A 262 -18.80 24.70 -17.54
C LEU A 262 -17.41 24.54 -18.18
N MET A 263 -17.28 24.70 -19.50
CA MET A 263 -15.97 24.72 -20.17
C MET A 263 -15.10 25.88 -19.69
N GLY A 264 -15.66 27.08 -19.57
CA GLY A 264 -14.95 28.25 -19.06
C GLY A 264 -14.48 28.10 -17.60
N ILE A 265 -15.29 27.43 -16.77
CA ILE A 265 -14.99 27.23 -15.34
C ILE A 265 -14.08 26.00 -15.13
N SER A 266 -14.09 25.01 -16.03
CA SER A 266 -13.38 23.72 -15.83
C SER A 266 -11.88 23.87 -15.52
N ALA A 267 -11.19 24.80 -16.17
CA ALA A 267 -9.78 25.06 -15.92
C ALA A 267 -9.56 25.76 -14.56
N SER A 268 -10.44 26.70 -14.20
CA SER A 268 -10.32 27.48 -12.98
C SER A 268 -10.73 26.70 -11.73
N VAL A 269 -11.72 25.80 -11.79
CA VAL A 269 -12.12 24.97 -10.63
C VAL A 269 -10.94 24.17 -10.09
N TYR A 270 -10.11 23.63 -10.97
CA TYR A 270 -8.95 22.85 -10.55
C TYR A 270 -7.91 23.72 -9.84
N GLU A 271 -7.64 24.92 -10.34
CA GLU A 271 -6.74 25.90 -9.68
C GLU A 271 -7.31 26.38 -8.35
N TRP A 272 -8.61 26.69 -8.31
CA TRP A 272 -9.30 27.12 -7.10
C TRP A 272 -9.30 26.04 -6.03
N ARG A 273 -9.51 24.77 -6.41
CA ARG A 273 -9.45 23.62 -5.49
C ARG A 273 -8.06 23.46 -4.89
N ARG A 274 -7.01 23.63 -5.70
CA ARG A 274 -5.63 23.63 -5.21
C ARG A 274 -5.39 24.78 -4.23
N ALA A 275 -5.83 26.00 -4.55
CA ALA A 275 -5.67 27.15 -3.67
C ALA A 275 -6.40 26.96 -2.32
N VAL A 276 -7.68 26.56 -2.35
CA VAL A 276 -8.48 26.34 -1.13
C VAL A 276 -7.91 25.23 -0.26
N ALA A 277 -7.41 24.14 -0.86
CA ALA A 277 -6.83 23.05 -0.08
C ALA A 277 -5.53 23.47 0.63
N VAL A 278 -4.69 24.27 -0.01
CA VAL A 278 -3.47 24.84 0.62
C VAL A 278 -3.86 25.77 1.76
N GLU A 279 -4.81 26.67 1.53
CA GLU A 279 -5.28 27.62 2.55
C GLU A 279 -5.92 26.90 3.74
N LYS A 280 -6.78 25.90 3.50
CA LYS A 280 -7.34 25.03 4.54
C LYS A 280 -6.25 24.36 5.36
N ALA A 281 -5.22 23.82 4.70
CA ALA A 281 -4.10 23.21 5.36
C ALA A 281 -3.35 24.22 6.24
N VAL A 282 -3.10 25.44 5.75
CA VAL A 282 -2.49 26.54 6.52
C VAL A 282 -3.34 26.93 7.73
N TYR A 283 -4.66 27.14 7.57
CA TYR A 283 -5.56 27.46 8.69
C TYR A 283 -5.64 26.31 9.72
N SER A 284 -5.62 25.06 9.27
CA SER A 284 -5.60 23.90 10.16
C SER A 284 -4.31 23.83 10.98
N THR A 285 -3.17 24.18 10.37
CA THR A 285 -1.87 24.29 11.05
C THR A 285 -1.84 25.50 11.98
N MET A 286 -2.43 26.64 11.59
CA MET A 286 -2.55 27.79 12.48
C MET A 286 -3.38 27.49 13.73
N ASN A 287 -4.39 26.63 13.64
CA ASN A 287 -5.17 26.18 14.82
C ASN A 287 -4.34 25.39 15.85
N MET A 288 -3.15 24.89 15.48
CA MET A 288 -2.21 24.23 16.40
C MET A 288 -1.33 25.23 17.16
N LEU A 289 -1.29 26.50 16.71
CA LEU A 289 -0.45 27.55 17.28
C LEU A 289 -1.14 28.21 18.49
N ARG A 290 -0.35 28.73 19.41
CA ARG A 290 -0.87 29.47 20.56
C ARG A 290 -0.84 30.97 20.29
N PHE A 291 -2.01 31.59 20.25
CA PHE A 291 -2.16 33.04 20.06
C PHE A 291 -2.19 33.74 21.42
N SER A 292 -1.32 34.73 21.62
CA SER A 292 -1.26 35.55 22.83
C SER A 292 -1.22 37.03 22.46
N GLY A 293 -2.41 37.62 22.27
CA GLY A 293 -2.56 39.02 21.88
C GLY A 293 -2.00 39.30 20.48
N ALA A 294 -0.84 39.96 20.42
CA ALA A 294 -0.16 40.33 19.17
C ALA A 294 0.90 39.32 18.73
N THR A 295 1.28 38.37 19.60
CA THR A 295 2.30 37.37 19.31
C THR A 295 1.69 35.99 19.14
N VAL A 296 2.35 35.17 18.32
CA VAL A 296 1.98 33.79 18.04
C VAL A 296 3.18 32.92 18.35
N VAL A 297 2.95 31.86 19.11
CA VAL A 297 3.98 30.88 19.45
C VAL A 297 3.67 29.58 18.71
N ALA A 298 4.64 29.11 17.95
CA ALA A 298 4.65 27.78 17.35
C ALA A 298 5.73 26.92 18.00
N LYS A 299 5.44 25.65 18.27
CA LYS A 299 6.47 24.65 18.57
C LYS A 299 6.45 23.57 17.51
N GLY A 300 7.61 23.04 17.22
CA GLY A 300 7.73 21.95 16.26
C GLY A 300 9.11 21.35 16.19
N TRP A 301 9.17 20.18 15.56
CA TRP A 301 10.40 19.47 15.29
C TRP A 301 10.96 19.86 13.92
N ALA A 302 12.27 20.08 13.87
CA ALA A 302 12.99 20.35 12.65
C ALA A 302 14.34 19.63 12.66
N PRO A 303 14.80 19.08 11.52
CA PRO A 303 16.16 18.61 11.38
C PRO A 303 17.18 19.72 11.62
N VAL A 304 18.27 19.44 12.34
CA VAL A 304 19.35 20.40 12.63
C VAL A 304 19.96 20.98 11.33
N ARG A 305 19.93 20.20 10.25
CA ARG A 305 20.45 20.59 8.94
C ARG A 305 19.60 21.65 8.24
N SER A 306 18.28 21.66 8.47
CA SER A 306 17.35 22.60 7.82
C SER A 306 17.10 23.86 8.63
N LEU A 307 17.85 24.08 9.72
CA LEU A 307 17.69 25.27 10.57
C LEU A 307 17.96 26.57 9.80
N ASP A 308 18.99 26.57 8.95
CA ASP A 308 19.33 27.75 8.15
C ASP A 308 18.28 27.98 7.07
N ASP A 309 17.81 26.92 6.40
CA ASP A 309 16.74 27.01 5.39
C ASP A 309 15.43 27.53 6.01
N ILE A 310 15.07 27.05 7.20
CA ILE A 310 13.89 27.53 7.95
C ILE A 310 14.03 29.02 8.27
N ARG A 311 15.19 29.47 8.74
CA ARG A 311 15.42 30.91 9.01
C ARG A 311 15.28 31.74 7.76
N THR A 312 15.81 31.28 6.62
CA THR A 312 15.67 32.00 5.35
C THR A 312 14.20 32.06 4.89
N ALA A 313 13.44 30.98 5.05
CA ALA A 313 12.02 30.94 4.69
C ALA A 313 11.16 31.88 5.57
N LEU A 314 11.48 31.99 6.86
CA LEU A 314 10.81 32.94 7.77
C LEU A 314 11.17 34.39 7.44
N GLN A 315 12.43 34.69 7.11
CA GLN A 315 12.84 36.02 6.66
C GLN A 315 12.15 36.42 5.35
N GLU A 316 11.96 35.49 4.42
CA GLU A 316 11.17 35.74 3.22
C GLU A 316 9.70 36.03 3.54
N ALA A 317 9.08 35.30 4.49
CA ALA A 317 7.71 35.56 4.92
C ALA A 317 7.56 36.96 5.54
N GLU A 318 8.53 37.38 6.36
CA GLU A 318 8.58 38.71 6.98
C GLU A 318 8.73 39.82 5.94
N TYR A 319 9.57 39.61 4.93
CA TYR A 319 9.75 40.56 3.84
C TYR A 319 8.46 40.73 3.03
N LEU A 320 7.73 39.65 2.76
CA LEU A 320 6.48 39.68 2.01
C LEU A 320 5.33 40.34 2.78
N SER A 321 5.27 40.13 4.09
CA SER A 321 4.25 40.72 4.98
C SER A 321 4.55 42.17 5.38
N GLY A 322 5.78 42.67 5.16
CA GLY A 322 6.18 44.02 5.55
C GLY A 322 6.37 44.19 7.05
N ALA A 323 6.58 43.09 7.78
CA ALA A 323 6.74 43.12 9.23
C ALA A 323 8.06 43.75 9.66
N GLN A 324 8.02 44.55 10.73
CA GLN A 324 9.19 45.24 11.27
C GLN A 324 9.99 44.41 12.28
N VAL A 325 9.39 43.32 12.80
CA VAL A 325 9.98 42.48 13.84
C VAL A 325 10.25 41.10 13.28
N LEU A 326 11.50 40.66 13.39
CA LEU A 326 11.94 39.33 12.99
C LEU A 326 11.36 38.26 13.92
N THR A 327 11.01 37.11 13.36
CA THR A 327 10.56 35.92 14.07
C THR A 327 11.71 35.38 14.90
N ILE A 328 11.49 35.21 16.19
CA ILE A 328 12.48 34.67 17.10
C ILE A 328 12.45 33.14 16.98
N VAL A 329 13.55 32.55 16.52
CA VAL A 329 13.73 31.10 16.40
C VAL A 329 14.64 30.62 17.54
N GLU A 330 14.04 30.02 18.57
CA GLU A 330 14.75 29.50 19.74
C GLU A 330 14.76 27.97 19.73
N GLY A 331 15.92 27.36 19.97
CA GLY A 331 16.02 25.92 20.20
C GLY A 331 15.67 25.59 21.64
N VAL A 332 14.58 24.85 21.86
CA VAL A 332 14.14 24.42 23.19
C VAL A 332 14.72 23.05 23.51
N THR A 333 15.34 22.92 24.67
CA THR A 333 15.74 21.61 25.21
C THR A 333 14.53 20.95 25.85
N THR A 334 14.07 19.83 25.29
CA THR A 334 12.95 19.05 25.82
C THR A 334 13.40 17.65 26.25
N LYS A 335 12.65 17.05 27.18
CA LYS A 335 12.77 15.62 27.55
C LYS A 335 11.94 14.72 26.62
N GLU A 336 11.05 15.27 25.80
CA GLU A 336 10.20 14.51 24.88
C GLU A 336 11.02 13.79 23.80
N THR A 337 10.54 12.62 23.38
CA THR A 337 11.17 11.85 22.31
C THR A 337 10.95 12.55 20.96
N PRO A 338 12.01 12.91 20.23
CA PRO A 338 11.89 13.49 18.90
C PRO A 338 11.41 12.46 17.85
N PRO A 339 10.85 12.93 16.73
CA PRO A 339 10.44 12.09 15.61
C PRO A 339 11.65 11.48 14.89
N THR A 340 11.43 10.32 14.28
CA THR A 340 12.44 9.64 13.46
C THR A 340 12.28 10.03 11.99
N TYR A 341 13.36 10.52 11.39
CA TYR A 341 13.44 10.84 9.96
C TYR A 341 14.65 10.18 9.32
N PHE A 342 14.42 9.49 8.20
CA PHE A 342 15.46 8.94 7.34
C PHE A 342 15.39 9.59 5.97
N ARG A 343 16.48 10.19 5.50
CA ARG A 343 16.57 10.67 4.12
C ARG A 343 16.64 9.47 3.16
N THR A 344 15.60 9.30 2.37
CA THR A 344 15.54 8.26 1.34
C THR A 344 15.80 8.83 -0.05
N ASN A 345 16.47 8.04 -0.88
CA ASN A 345 16.59 8.29 -2.31
C ASN A 345 15.53 7.45 -3.04
N LYS A 346 15.33 7.69 -4.34
CA LYS A 346 14.41 6.92 -5.19
C LYS A 346 14.58 5.39 -5.10
N ILE A 347 15.81 4.93 -4.83
CA ILE A 347 16.14 3.50 -4.67
C ILE A 347 15.80 3.03 -3.26
N THR A 348 16.15 3.80 -2.23
CA THR A 348 16.07 3.37 -0.83
C THR A 348 14.68 3.57 -0.24
N SER A 349 13.83 4.40 -0.86
CA SER A 349 12.44 4.61 -0.43
C SER A 349 11.62 3.32 -0.43
N SER A 350 11.78 2.47 -1.44
CA SER A 350 11.06 1.18 -1.51
C SER A 350 11.45 0.24 -0.37
N PHE A 351 12.75 0.19 -0.03
CA PHE A 351 13.25 -0.64 1.08
C PHE A 351 12.87 -0.06 2.44
N GLN A 352 12.90 1.26 2.58
CA GLN A 352 12.49 1.94 3.80
C GLN A 352 10.99 1.75 4.08
N GLY A 353 10.13 1.85 3.05
CA GLY A 353 8.70 1.59 3.20
C GLY A 353 8.39 0.17 3.71
N ILE A 354 9.20 -0.81 3.33
CA ILE A 354 9.08 -2.19 3.86
C ILE A 354 9.45 -2.26 5.34
N VAL A 355 10.49 -1.54 5.76
CA VAL A 355 10.89 -1.48 7.17
C VAL A 355 9.85 -0.74 8.02
N ASP A 356 9.42 0.42 7.55
CA ASP A 356 8.48 1.30 8.26
C ASP A 356 7.11 0.63 8.45
N SER A 357 6.72 -0.27 7.54
CA SER A 357 5.48 -1.05 7.65
C SER A 357 5.46 -2.06 8.81
N TYR A 358 6.62 -2.46 9.34
CA TYR A 358 6.69 -3.27 10.57
C TYR A 358 6.50 -2.40 11.82
N GLY A 359 7.02 -1.18 11.79
CA GLY A 359 6.94 -0.19 12.86
C GLY A 359 8.06 0.84 12.70
N MET A 360 7.91 2.02 13.30
CA MET A 360 8.87 3.12 13.14
C MET A 360 10.03 3.00 14.13
N ALA A 361 11.24 3.27 13.66
CA ALA A 361 12.46 3.14 14.44
C ALA A 361 12.46 4.13 15.61
N ARG A 362 13.07 3.75 16.73
CA ARG A 362 13.35 4.71 17.81
C ARG A 362 14.33 5.77 17.32
N TYR A 363 14.21 6.99 17.84
CA TYR A 363 15.13 8.06 17.49
C TYR A 363 16.59 7.68 17.74
N LYS A 364 17.44 7.90 16.73
CA LYS A 364 18.87 7.56 16.66
C LYS A 364 19.22 6.07 16.77
N GLU A 365 18.23 5.19 16.66
CA GLU A 365 18.43 3.75 16.49
C GLU A 365 19.03 3.45 15.11
N VAL A 366 19.81 2.37 15.00
CA VAL A 366 20.35 1.90 13.72
C VAL A 366 19.21 1.46 12.79
N ASN A 367 19.21 1.98 11.57
CA ASN A 367 18.19 1.68 10.57
C ASN A 367 18.40 0.28 9.97
N PRO A 368 17.45 -0.67 10.10
CA PRO A 368 17.53 -1.98 9.45
C PRO A 368 17.44 -1.89 7.92
N GLY A 369 16.93 -0.77 7.37
CA GLY A 369 16.78 -0.54 5.93
C GLY A 369 18.10 -0.62 5.17
N VAL A 370 19.22 -0.20 5.78
CA VAL A 370 20.55 -0.26 5.13
C VAL A 370 20.95 -1.70 4.82
N PHE A 371 20.74 -2.62 5.77
CA PHE A 371 21.03 -4.04 5.57
C PHE A 371 20.04 -4.68 4.62
N THR A 372 18.75 -4.34 4.78
CA THR A 372 17.65 -4.86 3.99
C THR A 372 17.86 -4.63 2.49
N ILE A 373 18.50 -3.53 2.06
CA ILE A 373 18.83 -3.28 0.63
C ILE A 373 19.56 -4.46 -0.03
N ILE A 374 20.45 -5.13 0.69
CA ILE A 374 21.26 -6.25 0.16
C ILE A 374 20.75 -7.60 0.66
N THR A 375 20.48 -7.71 1.97
CA THR A 375 20.12 -9.00 2.58
C THR A 375 18.76 -9.49 2.12
N PHE A 376 17.80 -8.59 1.87
CA PHE A 376 16.45 -8.98 1.44
C PHE A 376 16.45 -9.58 0.03
N PRO A 377 16.98 -8.90 -1.00
CA PRO A 377 17.12 -9.51 -2.32
C PRO A 377 17.98 -10.77 -2.34
N TYR A 378 19.01 -10.85 -1.48
CA TYR A 378 19.85 -12.04 -1.36
C TYR A 378 19.07 -13.24 -0.81
N LEU A 379 18.34 -13.10 0.30
CA LEU A 379 17.51 -14.19 0.84
C LEU A 379 16.42 -14.63 -0.14
N PHE A 380 15.83 -13.68 -0.86
CA PHE A 380 14.90 -13.99 -1.94
C PHE A 380 15.57 -14.85 -3.02
N GLY A 381 16.76 -14.46 -3.49
CA GLY A 381 17.50 -15.23 -4.49
C GLY A 381 17.90 -16.64 -4.01
N VAL A 382 18.05 -16.87 -2.69
CA VAL A 382 18.31 -18.23 -2.15
C VAL A 382 17.08 -19.12 -2.30
N MET A 383 15.89 -18.57 -2.09
CA MET A 383 14.61 -19.27 -2.27
C MET A 383 14.25 -19.45 -3.75
N TYR A 384 14.53 -18.44 -4.58
CA TYR A 384 14.12 -18.34 -5.98
C TYR A 384 15.31 -18.37 -6.94
N GLY A 385 16.29 -19.24 -6.66
CA GLY A 385 17.55 -19.30 -7.40
C GLY A 385 17.40 -20.06 -8.72
N ASP A 386 17.02 -19.37 -9.79
CA ASP A 386 16.97 -19.88 -11.18
C ASP A 386 17.41 -18.78 -12.15
N ILE A 387 18.33 -19.11 -13.06
CA ILE A 387 18.89 -18.18 -14.04
C ILE A 387 17.79 -17.62 -14.97
N GLY A 388 16.93 -18.50 -15.46
CA GLY A 388 15.88 -18.18 -16.42
C GLY A 388 14.78 -17.31 -15.82
N HIS A 389 14.20 -17.76 -14.71
CA HIS A 389 13.17 -16.98 -14.01
C HIS A 389 13.70 -15.65 -13.47
N GLY A 390 14.93 -15.64 -12.93
CA GLY A 390 15.61 -14.43 -12.49
C GLY A 390 15.80 -13.43 -13.63
N LEU A 391 16.22 -13.90 -14.82
CA LEU A 391 16.43 -13.04 -15.99
C LEU A 391 15.11 -12.42 -16.48
N ILE A 392 14.00 -13.17 -16.51
CA ILE A 392 12.69 -12.61 -16.86
C ILE A 392 12.29 -11.50 -15.86
N LEU A 393 12.50 -11.73 -14.56
CA LEU A 393 12.21 -10.75 -13.51
C LEU A 393 13.09 -9.49 -13.62
N THR A 394 14.38 -9.64 -13.97
CA THR A 394 15.27 -8.49 -14.25
C THR A 394 14.83 -7.69 -15.48
N ILE A 395 14.39 -8.35 -16.55
CA ILE A 395 13.91 -7.68 -17.77
C ILE A 395 12.62 -6.92 -17.47
N PHE A 396 11.68 -7.55 -16.75
CA PHE A 396 10.43 -6.92 -16.38
C PHE A 396 10.65 -5.70 -15.47
N SER A 397 11.52 -5.80 -14.47
CA SER A 397 11.87 -4.64 -13.61
C SER A 397 12.62 -3.54 -14.38
N ALA A 398 13.54 -3.89 -15.28
CA ALA A 398 14.21 -2.92 -16.14
C ALA A 398 13.22 -2.18 -17.07
N PHE A 399 12.19 -2.89 -17.57
CA PHE A 399 11.10 -2.29 -18.34
C PHE A 399 10.30 -1.27 -17.51
N LEU A 400 9.95 -1.60 -16.25
CA LEU A 400 9.27 -0.67 -15.34
C LEU A 400 10.11 0.59 -15.06
N ILE A 401 11.44 0.44 -14.90
CA ILE A 401 12.36 1.57 -14.70
C ILE A 401 12.46 2.42 -15.97
N PHE A 402 12.52 1.81 -17.15
CA PHE A 402 12.55 2.54 -18.41
C PHE A 402 11.29 3.38 -18.64
N MET A 403 10.12 2.88 -18.23
CA MET A 403 8.84 3.59 -18.34
C MET A 403 8.54 4.54 -17.18
N GLU A 404 9.48 4.74 -16.23
CA GLU A 404 9.29 5.56 -15.02
C GLU A 404 8.66 6.93 -15.32
N LYS A 405 9.25 7.69 -16.26
CA LYS A 405 8.79 9.05 -16.61
C LYS A 405 7.40 9.11 -17.26
N SER A 406 6.95 8.01 -17.88
CA SER A 406 5.68 7.98 -18.61
C SER A 406 4.49 7.63 -17.71
N TRP A 407 4.75 6.99 -16.57
CA TRP A 407 3.74 6.50 -15.64
C TRP A 407 3.76 7.21 -14.30
N GLU A 408 4.81 7.97 -14.00
CA GLU A 408 4.83 8.92 -12.88
C GLU A 408 3.66 9.92 -13.03
N GLY A 409 2.67 9.83 -12.13
CA GLY A 409 1.48 10.68 -12.10
C GLY A 409 0.21 10.12 -12.76
N LYS A 410 0.21 8.89 -13.29
CA LYS A 410 -1.03 8.25 -13.78
C LYS A 410 -1.75 7.48 -12.66
N PRO A 411 -3.09 7.45 -12.63
CA PRO A 411 -3.85 6.59 -11.72
C PRO A 411 -3.68 5.13 -12.17
N LEU A 412 -2.69 4.46 -11.60
CA LEU A 412 -2.45 3.03 -11.82
C LEU A 412 -3.35 2.21 -10.90
N ASN A 413 -3.77 1.02 -11.34
CA ASN A 413 -4.45 0.06 -10.46
C ASN A 413 -3.58 -0.20 -9.21
N GLU A 414 -4.19 -0.34 -8.03
CA GLU A 414 -3.48 -0.45 -6.74
C GLU A 414 -2.35 -1.51 -6.74
N ILE A 415 -2.62 -2.69 -7.31
CA ILE A 415 -1.62 -3.78 -7.42
C ILE A 415 -0.43 -3.34 -8.30
N PHE A 416 -0.71 -2.67 -9.40
CA PHE A 416 0.33 -2.21 -10.32
C PHE A 416 1.09 -1.02 -9.74
N ALA A 417 0.42 -0.14 -8.99
CA ALA A 417 1.04 0.94 -8.25
C ALA A 417 2.04 0.40 -7.21
N MET A 418 1.68 -0.68 -6.50
CA MET A 418 2.57 -1.35 -5.55
C MET A 418 3.82 -1.92 -6.24
N ILE A 419 3.66 -2.62 -7.37
CA ILE A 419 4.78 -3.16 -8.16
C ILE A 419 5.65 -2.03 -8.71
N PHE A 420 5.05 -0.94 -9.20
CA PHE A 420 5.77 0.22 -9.72
C PHE A 420 6.56 0.97 -8.64
N GLY A 421 6.01 1.07 -7.42
CA GLY A 421 6.69 1.61 -6.24
C GLY A 421 7.88 0.74 -5.80
N GLY A 422 7.81 -0.57 -6.04
CA GLY A 422 8.85 -1.56 -5.74
C GLY A 422 9.85 -1.82 -6.88
N ARG A 423 9.90 -1.01 -7.94
CA ARG A 423 10.67 -1.30 -9.17
C ARG A 423 12.16 -1.61 -8.94
N TYR A 424 12.82 -0.85 -8.06
CA TYR A 424 14.24 -1.06 -7.74
C TYR A 424 14.46 -2.31 -6.89
N LEU A 425 13.52 -2.63 -5.99
CA LEU A 425 13.56 -3.84 -5.19
C LEU A 425 13.42 -5.08 -6.07
N LEU A 426 12.49 -5.06 -7.03
CA LEU A 426 12.32 -6.14 -8.00
C LEU A 426 13.58 -6.34 -8.85
N LEU A 427 14.25 -5.25 -9.25
CA LEU A 427 15.52 -5.32 -9.98
C LEU A 427 16.61 -6.05 -9.18
N PHE A 428 16.82 -5.68 -7.93
CA PHE A 428 17.80 -6.34 -7.08
C PHE A 428 17.45 -7.81 -6.84
N MET A 429 16.18 -8.11 -6.59
CA MET A 429 15.71 -9.51 -6.44
C MET A 429 16.02 -10.35 -7.66
N GLY A 430 15.77 -9.81 -8.86
CA GLY A 430 16.09 -10.51 -10.11
C GLY A 430 17.60 -10.72 -10.29
N PHE A 431 18.40 -9.70 -10.00
CA PHE A 431 19.86 -9.80 -10.12
C PHE A 431 20.44 -10.86 -9.17
N PHE A 432 20.00 -10.88 -7.92
CA PHE A 432 20.43 -11.89 -6.95
C PHE A 432 19.88 -13.28 -7.27
N ALA A 433 18.66 -13.39 -7.83
CA ALA A 433 18.11 -14.66 -8.33
C ALA A 433 18.94 -15.23 -9.48
N VAL A 434 19.39 -14.39 -10.42
CA VAL A 434 20.31 -14.81 -11.50
C VAL A 434 21.66 -15.25 -10.92
N TYR A 435 22.24 -14.47 -10.01
CA TYR A 435 23.52 -14.81 -9.38
C TYR A 435 23.46 -16.15 -8.63
N LEU A 436 22.41 -16.38 -7.83
CA LEU A 436 22.23 -17.63 -7.10
C LEU A 436 21.76 -18.78 -8.00
N GLY A 437 21.07 -18.48 -9.10
CA GLY A 437 20.77 -19.44 -10.17
C GLY A 437 22.05 -19.98 -10.81
N PHE A 438 23.05 -19.13 -11.09
CA PHE A 438 24.37 -19.59 -11.54
C PHE A 438 25.11 -20.42 -10.47
N LEU A 439 24.91 -20.11 -9.19
CA LEU A 439 25.50 -20.89 -8.10
C LEU A 439 24.84 -22.27 -7.97
N TYR A 440 23.52 -22.36 -8.11
CA TYR A 440 22.82 -23.65 -8.15
C TYR A 440 22.97 -24.39 -9.48
N ASN A 441 23.44 -23.69 -10.52
CA ASN A 441 23.53 -24.18 -11.89
C ASN A 441 22.20 -24.73 -12.40
N ASP A 442 21.14 -23.94 -12.25
CA ASP A 442 19.78 -24.27 -12.69
C ASP A 442 19.21 -23.16 -13.57
N MET A 443 18.76 -23.54 -14.76
CA MET A 443 18.08 -22.68 -15.72
C MET A 443 16.81 -23.38 -16.20
N PHE A 444 15.64 -22.88 -15.79
CA PHE A 444 14.35 -23.47 -16.14
C PHE A 444 14.18 -24.97 -15.82
N GLY A 445 14.97 -25.52 -14.87
CA GLY A 445 14.95 -26.93 -14.48
C GLY A 445 16.06 -27.80 -15.09
N PHE A 446 16.93 -27.25 -15.96
CA PHE A 446 18.09 -27.96 -16.50
C PHE A 446 19.41 -27.27 -16.13
N SER A 447 20.48 -28.06 -16.00
CA SER A 447 21.82 -27.55 -15.70
C SER A 447 22.57 -27.10 -16.94
N VAL A 448 23.40 -26.08 -16.80
CA VAL A 448 24.24 -25.59 -17.88
C VAL A 448 25.69 -26.03 -17.64
N GLU A 449 26.34 -26.61 -18.66
CA GLU A 449 27.77 -26.94 -18.61
C GLU A 449 28.63 -25.70 -18.88
N VAL A 450 28.61 -24.72 -17.97
CA VAL A 450 29.43 -23.49 -18.12
C VAL A 450 30.91 -23.77 -17.86
N PHE A 451 31.20 -24.63 -16.89
CA PHE A 451 32.55 -25.00 -16.48
C PHE A 451 32.78 -26.49 -16.69
N THR A 452 34.03 -26.87 -16.94
CA THR A 452 34.41 -28.28 -17.09
C THR A 452 34.09 -29.04 -15.80
N SER A 453 33.18 -30.01 -15.89
CA SER A 453 32.80 -30.87 -14.76
C SER A 453 34.03 -31.51 -14.11
N GLY A 454 34.00 -31.61 -12.78
CA GLY A 454 34.99 -32.34 -12.01
C GLY A 454 34.87 -33.85 -12.20
N TYR A 455 33.67 -34.34 -12.52
CA TYR A 455 33.40 -35.74 -12.72
C TYR A 455 33.66 -36.17 -14.17
N ARG A 456 34.27 -37.34 -14.33
CA ARG A 456 34.40 -38.00 -15.63
C ARG A 456 33.64 -39.31 -15.60
N TRP A 457 32.68 -39.45 -16.51
CA TRP A 457 31.94 -40.68 -16.68
C TRP A 457 32.76 -41.70 -17.50
N PRO A 458 32.74 -42.99 -17.14
CA PRO A 458 33.35 -44.03 -17.97
C PRO A 458 32.61 -44.14 -19.31
N GLN A 459 33.35 -44.39 -20.40
CA GLN A 459 32.75 -44.59 -21.72
C GLN A 459 31.84 -45.83 -21.71
N LEU A 460 30.58 -45.68 -22.17
CA LEU A 460 29.70 -46.83 -22.33
C LEU A 460 30.30 -47.79 -23.38
N PRO A 461 30.28 -49.12 -23.12
CA PRO A 461 30.61 -50.08 -24.17
C PRO A 461 29.60 -49.93 -25.32
N PRO A 462 30.04 -49.95 -26.59
CA PRO A 462 29.18 -49.65 -27.76
C PRO A 462 27.99 -50.60 -27.95
N ASN A 463 27.98 -51.75 -27.26
CA ASN A 463 26.89 -52.73 -27.26
C ASN A 463 26.22 -52.85 -25.88
N GLY A 464 26.37 -51.86 -25.01
CA GLY A 464 25.70 -51.82 -23.71
C GLY A 464 24.18 -51.67 -23.88
N PRO A 465 23.36 -52.24 -22.97
CA PRO A 465 21.95 -51.90 -22.93
C PRO A 465 21.82 -50.38 -22.72
N ASP A 466 20.94 -49.74 -23.49
CA ASP A 466 20.49 -48.37 -23.20
C ASP A 466 19.96 -48.37 -21.76
N GLY A 467 20.76 -47.87 -20.82
CA GLY A 467 20.52 -48.12 -19.40
C GLY A 467 21.48 -47.39 -18.47
N VAL A 468 21.01 -47.24 -17.23
CA VAL A 468 21.66 -46.51 -16.13
C VAL A 468 23.14 -46.89 -16.00
N VAL A 469 24.03 -45.92 -16.22
CA VAL A 469 25.47 -46.09 -15.99
C VAL A 469 25.71 -46.16 -14.48
N ARG A 470 25.87 -47.38 -13.97
CA ARG A 470 26.37 -47.57 -12.61
C ARG A 470 27.88 -47.59 -12.65
N PRO A 471 28.59 -46.70 -11.93
CA PRO A 471 30.03 -46.82 -11.82
C PRO A 471 30.35 -48.14 -11.12
N SER A 472 30.94 -49.08 -11.85
CA SER A 472 31.23 -50.42 -11.34
C SER A 472 32.29 -50.42 -10.24
N LEU A 473 33.11 -49.36 -10.15
CA LEU A 473 34.09 -49.14 -9.08
C LEU A 473 34.16 -47.64 -8.71
N PRO A 474 34.33 -47.31 -7.42
CA PRO A 474 34.47 -45.92 -6.94
C PRO A 474 35.69 -45.18 -7.53
N VAL A 475 36.67 -45.93 -8.04
CA VAL A 475 37.91 -45.39 -8.64
C VAL A 475 37.64 -44.62 -9.94
N GLY A 476 36.52 -44.89 -10.63
CA GLY A 476 36.20 -44.25 -11.92
C GLY A 476 35.46 -42.91 -11.83
N VAL A 477 34.87 -42.57 -10.67
CA VAL A 477 34.00 -41.38 -10.51
C VAL A 477 34.52 -40.49 -9.36
N THR A 478 35.82 -40.50 -9.14
CA THR A 478 36.45 -39.49 -8.27
C THR A 478 36.51 -38.16 -9.03
N PRO A 479 36.10 -37.03 -8.42
CA PRO A 479 36.24 -35.73 -9.04
C PRO A 479 37.73 -35.46 -9.27
N ALA A 480 38.13 -35.17 -10.51
CA ALA A 480 39.51 -34.82 -10.84
C ALA A 480 39.90 -33.45 -10.26
N HIS A 481 38.92 -32.55 -10.15
CA HIS A 481 39.04 -31.21 -9.59
C HIS A 481 37.67 -30.76 -9.08
N SER A 482 37.64 -29.85 -8.10
CA SER A 482 36.40 -29.15 -7.73
C SER A 482 36.02 -28.14 -8.81
N VAL A 483 34.74 -28.01 -9.12
CA VAL A 483 34.25 -26.95 -10.00
C VAL A 483 34.55 -25.58 -9.37
N ILE A 484 34.99 -24.63 -10.19
CA ILE A 484 35.41 -23.29 -9.75
C ILE A 484 34.24 -22.50 -9.17
N PHE A 485 33.05 -22.64 -9.77
CA PHE A 485 31.89 -21.85 -9.42
C PHE A 485 30.60 -22.68 -9.51
N GLY A 486 29.81 -22.63 -8.44
CA GLY A 486 28.51 -23.28 -8.36
C GLY A 486 28.56 -24.80 -8.14
N VAL A 487 27.40 -25.42 -8.30
CA VAL A 487 27.25 -26.89 -8.22
C VAL A 487 27.61 -27.51 -9.58
N ASP A 488 28.31 -28.65 -9.53
CA ASP A 488 28.75 -29.36 -10.73
C ASP A 488 27.54 -29.85 -11.55
N SER A 489 27.57 -29.59 -12.86
CA SER A 489 26.51 -29.98 -13.80
C SER A 489 26.32 -31.51 -13.87
N ALA A 490 27.35 -32.29 -13.56
CA ALA A 490 27.25 -33.75 -13.58
C ALA A 490 26.19 -34.32 -12.61
N TRP A 491 25.78 -33.56 -11.58
CA TRP A 491 24.73 -33.98 -10.65
C TRP A 491 23.30 -33.83 -11.20
N ALA A 492 23.11 -33.16 -12.33
CA ALA A 492 21.77 -32.87 -12.84
C ALA A 492 21.05 -34.11 -13.38
N GLU A 493 21.81 -35.07 -13.92
CA GLU A 493 21.27 -36.30 -14.53
C GLU A 493 21.37 -37.54 -13.61
N THR A 494 21.81 -37.38 -12.35
CA THR A 494 21.98 -38.52 -11.45
C THR A 494 20.73 -38.86 -10.65
N GLU A 495 20.50 -40.15 -10.38
CA GLU A 495 19.36 -40.60 -9.56
C GLU A 495 19.44 -40.07 -8.10
N ASN A 496 20.64 -39.81 -7.59
CA ASN A 496 20.89 -39.31 -6.24
C ASN A 496 21.04 -37.78 -6.14
N LYS A 497 20.68 -37.05 -7.20
CA LYS A 497 20.63 -35.58 -7.26
C LYS A 497 19.98 -34.96 -6.02
N LEU A 498 18.78 -35.45 -5.67
CA LEU A 498 17.96 -34.86 -4.62
C LEU A 498 18.61 -34.98 -3.24
N GLU A 499 19.28 -36.09 -2.94
CA GLU A 499 19.95 -36.31 -1.64
C GLU A 499 21.11 -35.32 -1.44
N PHE A 500 21.88 -35.09 -2.50
CA PHE A 500 23.01 -34.16 -2.50
C PHE A 500 22.54 -32.70 -2.35
N TYR A 501 21.60 -32.26 -3.21
CA TYR A 501 21.06 -30.91 -3.16
C TYR A 501 20.35 -30.62 -1.83
N ASN A 502 19.60 -31.58 -1.30
CA ASN A 502 18.96 -31.46 0.00
C ASN A 502 19.99 -31.22 1.12
N SER A 503 21.05 -32.03 1.17
CA SER A 503 22.10 -31.90 2.19
C SER A 503 22.80 -30.54 2.15
N ILE A 504 23.11 -30.04 0.95
CA ILE A 504 23.79 -28.74 0.78
C ILE A 504 22.84 -27.60 1.12
N LYS A 505 21.65 -27.55 0.52
CA LYS A 505 20.72 -26.44 0.72
C LYS A 505 20.29 -26.32 2.19
N MET A 506 20.04 -27.43 2.88
CA MET A 506 19.72 -27.45 4.31
C MET A 506 20.86 -26.84 5.15
N LYS A 507 22.12 -27.28 4.93
CA LYS A 507 23.29 -26.77 5.66
C LYS A 507 23.54 -25.29 5.37
N CYS A 508 23.43 -24.86 4.11
CA CYS A 508 23.55 -23.47 3.71
C CYS A 508 22.48 -22.59 4.36
N SER A 509 21.21 -23.04 4.42
CA SER A 509 20.14 -22.26 5.07
C SER A 509 20.41 -22.00 6.55
N VAL A 510 20.98 -22.99 7.24
CA VAL A 510 21.32 -22.89 8.66
C VAL A 510 22.49 -21.92 8.87
N ILE A 511 23.54 -22.00 8.03
CA ILE A 511 24.68 -21.08 8.12
C ILE A 511 24.24 -19.64 7.85
N ILE A 512 23.46 -19.41 6.78
CA ILE A 512 22.94 -18.08 6.44
C ILE A 512 22.11 -17.51 7.60
N GLY A 513 21.22 -18.33 8.17
CA GLY A 513 20.37 -17.91 9.28
C GLY A 513 21.16 -17.53 10.53
N VAL A 514 22.10 -18.37 10.97
CA VAL A 514 22.92 -18.09 12.16
C VAL A 514 23.79 -16.84 11.95
N VAL A 515 24.40 -16.68 10.77
CA VAL A 515 25.17 -15.47 10.45
C VAL A 515 24.30 -14.22 10.48
N GLN A 516 23.10 -14.26 9.89
CA GLN A 516 22.17 -13.12 9.90
C GLN A 516 21.72 -12.75 11.32
N MET A 517 21.40 -13.73 12.15
CA MET A 517 21.05 -13.48 13.56
C MET A 517 22.23 -12.91 14.35
N MET A 518 23.44 -13.41 14.10
CA MET A 518 24.66 -12.92 14.73
C MET A 518 24.92 -11.45 14.37
N VAL A 519 24.70 -11.08 13.10
CA VAL A 519 24.74 -9.67 12.66
C VAL A 519 23.69 -8.84 13.41
N GLY A 520 22.46 -9.34 13.55
CA GLY A 520 21.40 -8.64 14.31
C GLY A 520 21.80 -8.33 15.76
N VAL A 521 22.41 -9.30 16.46
CA VAL A 521 22.92 -9.09 17.84
C VAL A 521 24.13 -8.14 17.87
N ILE A 522 24.95 -8.10 16.82
CA ILE A 522 26.04 -7.10 16.71
C ILE A 522 25.46 -5.68 16.53
N LEU A 523 24.33 -5.53 15.83
CA LEU A 523 23.67 -4.23 15.69
C LEU A 523 23.08 -3.73 17.01
N SER A 524 22.61 -4.63 17.88
CA SER A 524 22.17 -4.23 19.23
C SER A 524 23.33 -3.66 20.05
N LEU A 525 24.53 -4.24 19.95
CA LEU A 525 25.75 -3.66 20.53
C LEU A 525 26.01 -2.24 20.02
N MET A 526 25.85 -1.99 18.72
CA MET A 526 26.05 -0.64 18.15
C MET A 526 25.02 0.37 18.66
N ASN A 527 23.79 -0.07 18.95
CA ASN A 527 22.78 0.77 19.61
C ASN A 527 23.19 1.07 21.05
N HIS A 528 23.50 0.06 21.87
CA HIS A 528 23.86 0.23 23.28
C HIS A 528 25.14 1.07 23.47
N LEU A 529 26.14 0.91 22.60
CA LEU A 529 27.35 1.72 22.62
C LEU A 529 27.08 3.20 22.31
N TYR A 530 26.11 3.48 21.44
CA TYR A 530 25.77 4.86 21.07
C TYR A 530 24.98 5.58 22.17
N PHE A 531 24.01 4.89 22.79
CA PHE A 531 23.27 5.44 23.94
C PHE A 531 24.12 5.51 25.22
N GLY A 532 25.28 4.83 25.26
CA GLY A 532 26.20 4.88 26.38
C GLY A 532 25.83 3.95 27.54
N ASP A 533 24.90 3.02 27.33
CA ASP A 533 24.36 2.12 28.34
C ASP A 533 25.29 0.93 28.60
N LYS A 534 26.36 1.18 29.36
CA LYS A 534 27.38 0.17 29.71
C LYS A 534 26.79 -1.08 30.37
N LEU A 535 25.70 -0.92 31.12
CA LEU A 535 25.00 -2.02 31.80
C LEU A 535 24.44 -3.00 30.76
N GLN A 536 23.76 -2.50 29.73
CA GLN A 536 23.18 -3.33 28.67
C GLN A 536 24.28 -3.96 27.81
N VAL A 537 25.38 -3.26 27.54
CA VAL A 537 26.53 -3.85 26.80
C VAL A 537 27.09 -5.10 27.50
N TRP A 538 27.35 -5.04 28.81
CA TRP A 538 27.96 -6.16 29.52
C TRP A 538 26.99 -7.26 29.90
N PHE A 539 25.75 -6.93 30.26
CA PHE A 539 24.81 -7.90 30.82
C PHE A 539 23.69 -8.32 29.88
N ARG A 540 23.48 -7.64 28.75
CA ARG A 540 22.53 -8.06 27.70
C ARG A 540 23.27 -8.65 26.50
N PHE A 541 24.12 -7.86 25.86
CA PHE A 541 24.81 -8.28 24.63
C PHE A 541 25.76 -9.47 24.86
N VAL A 542 26.61 -9.44 25.89
CA VAL A 542 27.61 -10.51 26.11
C VAL A 542 26.94 -11.87 26.36
N PRO A 543 25.95 -11.99 27.27
CA PRO A 543 25.22 -13.26 27.43
C PRO A 543 24.53 -13.72 26.13
N GLU A 544 23.89 -12.81 25.39
CA GLU A 544 23.19 -13.12 24.16
C GLU A 544 24.11 -13.68 23.06
N ILE A 545 25.22 -12.98 22.76
CA ILE A 545 26.16 -13.39 21.71
C ILE A 545 26.91 -14.66 22.07
N VAL A 546 27.30 -14.82 23.34
CA VAL A 546 27.99 -16.01 23.82
C VAL A 546 27.05 -17.21 23.76
N PHE A 547 25.80 -17.07 24.20
CA PHE A 547 24.80 -18.12 24.11
C PHE A 547 24.57 -18.57 22.65
N LEU A 548 24.37 -17.63 21.73
CA LEU A 548 24.16 -17.93 20.30
C LEU A 548 25.40 -18.59 19.66
N SER A 549 26.60 -18.09 19.98
CA SER A 549 27.86 -18.62 19.46
C SER A 549 28.16 -20.03 19.96
N CYS A 550 27.97 -20.28 21.26
CA CYS A 550 28.25 -21.57 21.87
C CYS A 550 27.30 -22.69 21.42
N THR A 551 26.05 -22.34 21.07
CA THR A 551 25.03 -23.29 20.62
C THR A 551 25.03 -23.44 19.10
N PHE A 552 24.40 -22.50 18.39
CA PHE A 552 24.19 -22.58 16.94
C PHE A 552 25.42 -22.14 16.12
N GLY A 553 26.25 -21.24 16.66
CA GLY A 553 27.54 -20.90 16.05
C GLY A 553 28.48 -22.11 15.99
N TYR A 554 28.53 -22.90 17.06
CA TYR A 554 29.28 -24.15 17.10
C TYR A 554 28.75 -25.19 16.09
N MET A 555 27.43 -25.30 15.93
CA MET A 555 26.84 -26.15 14.88
C MET A 555 27.30 -25.72 13.47
N CYS A 556 27.35 -24.42 13.17
CA CYS A 556 27.88 -23.93 11.89
C CYS A 556 29.36 -24.29 11.70
N LEU A 557 30.15 -24.16 12.77
CA LEU A 557 31.56 -24.56 12.77
C LEU A 557 31.72 -26.06 12.51
N LEU A 558 30.88 -26.92 13.09
CA LEU A 558 30.89 -28.36 12.80
C LEU A 558 30.54 -28.67 11.34
N ILE A 559 29.59 -27.94 10.73
CA ILE A 559 29.27 -28.08 9.31
C ILE A 559 30.50 -27.77 8.45
N VAL A 560 31.16 -26.64 8.72
CA VAL A 560 32.34 -26.22 7.96
C VAL A 560 33.51 -27.20 8.16
N ILE A 561 33.79 -27.62 9.39
CA ILE A 561 34.84 -28.63 9.65
C ILE A 561 34.53 -29.92 8.90
N LYS A 562 33.28 -30.40 8.94
CA LYS A 562 32.89 -31.62 8.23
C LYS A 562 33.09 -31.51 6.72
N TRP A 563 32.89 -30.33 6.13
CA TRP A 563 33.16 -30.07 4.71
C TRP A 563 34.65 -29.99 4.39
N CYS A 564 35.48 -29.46 5.29
CA CYS A 564 36.92 -29.37 5.09
C CYS A 564 37.69 -30.68 5.35
N THR A 565 37.09 -31.66 6.04
CA THR A 565 37.71 -32.96 6.30
C THR A 565 37.47 -33.93 5.13
N PRO A 566 38.52 -34.47 4.47
CA PRO A 566 38.37 -35.45 3.40
C PRO A 566 38.01 -36.84 3.95
N TRP A 567 36.96 -37.46 3.40
CA TRP A 567 36.41 -38.76 3.84
C TRP A 567 36.65 -39.92 2.85
N GLU A 568 37.55 -39.75 1.87
CA GLU A 568 37.70 -40.63 0.68
C GLU A 568 37.80 -42.13 0.99
N ASN A 569 38.50 -42.51 2.06
CA ASN A 569 38.67 -43.92 2.46
C ASN A 569 37.84 -44.33 3.70
N ARG A 570 37.03 -43.41 4.26
CA ARG A 570 36.36 -43.55 5.57
C ARG A 570 34.93 -42.99 5.53
N THR A 571 34.20 -43.27 4.46
CA THR A 571 32.82 -42.78 4.29
C THR A 571 31.90 -43.27 5.41
N HIS A 572 32.09 -44.50 5.90
CA HIS A 572 31.36 -45.06 7.04
C HIS A 572 31.67 -44.39 8.38
N ASP A 573 32.81 -43.70 8.51
CA ASP A 573 33.22 -43.01 9.74
C ASP A 573 32.77 -41.53 9.78
N ALA A 574 32.03 -41.06 8.78
CA ALA A 574 31.59 -39.67 8.74
C ALA A 574 30.45 -39.44 9.76
N PRO A 575 30.66 -38.64 10.83
CA PRO A 575 29.69 -38.52 11.91
C PRO A 575 28.39 -37.82 11.45
N SER A 576 27.25 -38.24 11.99
CA SER A 576 25.98 -37.54 11.83
C SER A 576 26.00 -36.25 12.65
N LEU A 577 25.86 -35.10 11.97
CA LEU A 577 25.83 -33.79 12.65
C LEU A 577 24.58 -33.64 13.52
N LEU A 578 23.45 -34.23 13.10
CA LEU A 578 22.21 -34.21 13.87
C LEU A 578 22.37 -34.97 15.17
N GLU A 579 22.91 -36.19 15.12
CA GLU A 579 23.17 -37.01 16.32
C GLU A 579 24.18 -36.31 17.25
N THR A 580 25.23 -35.71 16.68
CA THR A 580 26.21 -34.95 17.46
C THR A 580 25.57 -33.76 18.19
N MET A 581 24.61 -33.08 17.55
CA MET A 581 23.87 -31.96 18.15
C MET A 581 22.81 -32.40 19.16
N THR A 582 22.14 -33.54 18.94
CA THR A 582 21.21 -34.08 19.94
C THR A 582 21.98 -34.56 21.17
N ASN A 583 23.10 -35.26 20.99
CA ASN A 583 23.92 -35.73 22.11
C ASN A 583 24.60 -34.57 22.84
N PHE A 584 24.93 -33.48 22.15
CA PHE A 584 25.45 -32.25 22.76
C PHE A 584 24.53 -31.71 23.88
N PHE A 585 23.21 -31.76 23.70
CA PHE A 585 22.24 -31.32 24.72
C PHE A 585 21.75 -32.44 25.65
N LEU A 586 21.47 -33.65 25.14
CA LEU A 586 20.87 -34.73 25.93
C LEU A 586 21.88 -35.59 26.71
N GLN A 587 23.08 -35.81 26.16
CA GLN A 587 24.11 -36.70 26.75
C GLN A 587 25.50 -36.05 26.70
N PRO A 588 25.73 -34.98 27.49
CA PRO A 588 26.96 -34.21 27.43
C PRO A 588 28.19 -35.09 27.71
N GLY A 589 29.18 -35.02 26.83
CA GLY A 589 30.45 -35.76 26.94
C GLY A 589 30.48 -37.10 26.18
N THR A 590 29.35 -37.57 25.66
CA THR A 590 29.31 -38.76 24.78
C THR A 590 29.40 -38.34 23.32
N VAL A 591 30.48 -38.74 22.65
CA VAL A 591 30.68 -38.49 21.21
C VAL A 591 30.93 -39.84 20.56
N SER A 592 29.97 -40.31 19.75
CA SER A 592 30.05 -41.61 19.07
C SER A 592 31.24 -41.68 18.12
N LEU A 593 31.39 -40.66 17.26
CA LEU A 593 32.55 -40.47 16.39
C LEU A 593 33.11 -39.05 16.51
N PRO A 594 34.35 -38.85 17.01
CA PRO A 594 34.93 -37.53 17.17
C PRO A 594 35.36 -36.95 15.81
N LEU A 595 34.86 -35.75 15.49
CA LEU A 595 35.21 -34.97 14.31
C LEU A 595 36.60 -34.32 14.45
N TYR A 596 36.95 -33.90 15.66
CA TYR A 596 38.26 -33.32 15.97
C TYR A 596 38.74 -33.75 17.37
N ARG A 597 40.06 -33.68 17.59
CA ARG A 597 40.68 -34.09 18.85
C ARG A 597 40.19 -33.21 20.00
N GLY A 598 39.63 -33.83 21.05
CA GLY A 598 39.15 -33.12 22.25
C GLY A 598 37.71 -32.61 22.17
N GLN A 599 36.91 -33.06 21.19
CA GLN A 599 35.52 -32.64 20.99
C GLN A 599 34.65 -32.78 22.26
N ALA A 600 34.73 -33.91 22.97
CA ALA A 600 33.90 -34.15 24.16
C ALA A 600 34.11 -33.09 25.27
N VAL A 601 35.36 -32.69 25.52
CA VAL A 601 35.70 -31.68 26.54
C VAL A 601 35.19 -30.30 26.12
N ILE A 602 35.39 -29.94 24.85
CA ILE A 602 34.95 -28.65 24.31
C ILE A 602 33.42 -28.54 24.33
N GLN A 603 32.70 -29.61 23.98
CA GLN A 603 31.24 -29.63 24.03
C GLN A 603 30.70 -29.41 25.44
N VAL A 604 31.27 -30.09 26.45
CA VAL A 604 30.86 -29.88 27.85
C VAL A 604 31.15 -28.45 28.29
N LEU A 605 32.32 -27.89 27.95
CA LEU A 605 32.68 -26.52 28.29
C LEU A 605 31.72 -25.50 27.66
N LEU A 606 31.41 -25.65 26.37
CA LEU A 606 30.49 -24.76 25.65
C LEU A 606 29.07 -24.81 26.23
N LEU A 607 28.59 -26.00 26.58
CA LEU A 607 27.27 -26.17 27.20
C LEU A 607 27.21 -25.52 28.59
N LEU A 608 28.25 -25.68 29.41
CA LEU A 608 28.32 -25.04 30.73
C LEU A 608 28.36 -23.52 30.63
N ILE A 609 29.10 -22.98 29.67
CA ILE A 609 29.13 -21.53 29.40
C ILE A 609 27.75 -21.05 28.95
N ALA A 610 27.10 -21.75 28.01
CA ALA A 610 25.77 -21.37 27.54
C ALA A 610 24.72 -21.40 28.67
N PHE A 611 24.77 -22.42 29.54
CA PHE A 611 23.86 -22.51 30.69
C PHE A 611 24.14 -21.42 31.73
N ALA A 612 25.40 -21.08 31.99
CA ALA A 612 25.77 -20.02 32.94
C ALA A 612 25.31 -18.62 32.49
N MET A 613 25.23 -18.37 31.18
CA MET A 613 24.79 -17.08 30.64
C MET A 613 23.28 -16.82 30.85
N VAL A 614 22.44 -17.85 30.97
CA VAL A 614 20.99 -17.67 31.14
C VAL A 614 20.64 -17.04 32.51
N PRO A 615 21.13 -17.53 33.66
CA PRO A 615 20.94 -16.85 34.94
C PRO A 615 21.56 -15.45 34.99
N VAL A 616 22.69 -15.23 34.31
CA VAL A 616 23.34 -13.91 34.25
C VAL A 616 22.42 -12.91 33.54
N LEU A 617 21.84 -13.30 32.41
CA LEU A 617 20.89 -12.46 31.67
C LEU A 617 19.63 -12.17 32.50
N LEU A 618 19.12 -13.16 33.24
CA LEU A 618 17.86 -13.04 33.99
C LEU A 618 17.97 -12.15 35.22
N PHE A 619 19.01 -12.34 36.04
CA PHE A 619 19.06 -11.70 37.36
C PHE A 619 19.86 -10.41 37.38
N VAL A 620 20.93 -10.29 36.60
CA VAL A 620 21.90 -9.19 36.83
C VAL A 620 21.32 -7.82 36.48
N ILE A 621 20.53 -7.71 35.41
CA ILE A 621 19.94 -6.44 34.99
C ILE A 621 18.96 -5.89 36.05
N PRO A 622 17.92 -6.62 36.49
CA PRO A 622 16.99 -6.12 37.51
C PRO A 622 17.66 -5.77 38.83
N PHE A 623 18.64 -6.57 39.28
CA PHE A 623 19.37 -6.27 40.52
C PHE A 623 20.22 -5.00 40.42
N MET A 624 20.86 -4.77 39.26
CA MET A 624 21.65 -3.57 39.04
C MET A 624 20.78 -2.32 38.89
N GLU A 625 19.65 -2.42 38.18
CA GLU A 625 18.68 -1.32 38.06
C GLU A 625 18.06 -0.96 39.42
N LYS A 626 17.67 -1.96 40.21
CA LYS A 626 17.22 -1.74 41.60
C LYS A 626 18.28 -1.02 42.43
N LYS A 627 19.54 -1.45 42.32
CA LYS A 627 20.64 -0.81 43.06
C LYS A 627 20.83 0.65 42.64
N HIS A 628 20.78 0.94 41.34
CA HIS A 628 20.87 2.31 40.83
C HIS A 628 19.67 3.16 41.28
N HIS A 629 18.47 2.60 41.28
CA HIS A 629 17.27 3.28 41.78
C HIS A 629 17.36 3.59 43.28
N ASP A 630 17.78 2.62 44.10
CA ASP A 630 17.97 2.81 45.54
C ASP A 630 19.04 3.88 45.84
N GLU A 631 20.11 3.94 45.04
CA GLU A 631 21.14 4.98 45.12
C GLU A 631 20.61 6.36 44.70
N ALA A 632 19.82 6.43 43.61
CA ALA A 632 19.18 7.66 43.15
C ALA A 632 18.16 8.20 44.17
N MET A 633 17.35 7.34 44.77
CA MET A 633 16.41 7.69 45.83
C MET A 633 17.12 8.22 47.07
N LYS A 634 18.21 7.57 47.50
CA LYS A 634 19.05 8.09 48.60
C LYS A 634 19.64 9.47 48.27
N ARG A 635 20.02 9.70 47.00
CA ARG A 635 20.56 10.99 46.55
C ARG A 635 19.50 12.09 46.53
N LYS A 636 18.31 11.81 46.00
CA LYS A 636 17.16 12.73 46.03
C LYS A 636 16.75 13.06 47.47
N ALA A 637 16.73 12.06 48.35
CA ALA A 637 16.42 12.25 49.77
C ALA A 637 17.46 13.14 50.49
N LEU A 638 18.73 13.09 50.10
CA LEU A 638 19.79 13.96 50.63
C LEU A 638 19.69 15.41 50.12
N LEU A 639 19.15 15.62 48.92
CA LEU A 639 19.10 16.93 48.26
C LEU A 639 17.84 17.74 48.58
N HIS A 640 16.84 17.16 49.27
CA HIS A 640 15.56 17.83 49.55
C HIS A 640 14.90 18.46 48.30
N GLU A 641 15.09 17.87 47.12
CA GLU A 641 14.36 18.27 45.92
C GLU A 641 12.91 17.76 46.02
N GLU A 642 12.00 18.64 46.46
CA GLU A 642 10.56 18.48 46.31
C GLU A 642 10.16 18.76 44.85
N ASP A 643 10.51 17.87 43.93
CA ASP A 643 9.97 17.96 42.57
C ASP A 643 8.63 17.20 42.50
N GLU A 644 7.58 17.96 42.19
CA GLU A 644 6.21 17.54 41.90
C GLU A 644 6.05 16.83 40.53
N GLU A 645 7.15 16.57 39.81
CA GLU A 645 7.08 15.85 38.52
C GLU A 645 6.80 14.35 38.77
N GLU A 646 5.71 13.87 38.16
CA GLU A 646 5.16 12.51 38.19
C GLU A 646 6.25 11.44 38.41
N LYS A 647 6.25 10.88 39.63
CA LYS A 647 7.06 9.71 39.95
C LYS A 647 6.45 8.54 39.18
N ASP A 648 7.07 8.15 38.07
CA ASP A 648 7.01 6.77 37.64
C ASP A 648 7.53 5.92 38.83
N GLU A 649 6.60 5.34 39.60
CA GLU A 649 6.95 4.44 40.69
C GLU A 649 7.78 3.30 40.09
N PHE A 650 9.06 3.22 40.45
CA PHE A 650 9.90 2.11 40.02
C PHE A 650 9.35 0.82 40.61
N ASP A 651 8.57 0.10 39.81
CA ASP A 651 8.10 -1.23 40.19
C ASP A 651 9.15 -2.26 39.81
N PHE A 652 9.92 -2.69 40.82
CA PHE A 652 10.87 -3.78 40.68
C PHE A 652 10.22 -5.07 40.14
N SER A 653 8.93 -5.29 40.44
CA SER A 653 8.21 -6.46 39.96
C SER A 653 7.99 -6.42 38.45
N GLU A 654 7.67 -5.25 37.89
CA GLU A 654 7.52 -5.05 36.44
C GLU A 654 8.84 -5.26 35.70
N VAL A 655 9.94 -4.68 36.20
CA VAL A 655 11.28 -4.86 35.61
C VAL A 655 11.69 -6.33 35.63
N MET A 656 11.45 -7.03 36.75
CA MET A 656 11.76 -8.45 36.86
C MET A 656 10.91 -9.29 35.90
N ILE A 657 9.61 -9.04 35.81
CA ILE A 657 8.71 -9.76 34.88
C ILE A 657 9.13 -9.52 33.43
N HIS A 658 9.41 -8.26 33.05
CA HIS A 658 9.87 -7.91 31.71
C HIS A 658 11.18 -8.62 31.36
N GLN A 659 12.15 -8.66 32.28
CA GLN A 659 13.42 -9.34 32.05
C GLN A 659 13.27 -10.86 31.94
N VAL A 660 12.39 -11.47 32.74
CA VAL A 660 12.09 -12.91 32.65
C VAL A 660 11.48 -13.24 31.29
N ILE A 661 10.51 -12.45 30.82
CA ILE A 661 9.89 -12.60 29.49
C ILE A 661 10.96 -12.49 28.41
N HIS A 662 11.76 -11.41 28.43
CA HIS A 662 12.81 -11.18 27.45
C HIS A 662 13.83 -12.34 27.40
N THR A 663 14.24 -12.86 28.56
CA THR A 663 15.18 -13.99 28.64
C THR A 663 14.59 -15.26 28.03
N ILE A 664 13.33 -15.58 28.36
CA ILE A 664 12.64 -16.76 27.82
C ILE A 664 12.44 -16.61 26.31
N GLU A 665 11.99 -15.45 25.86
CA GLU A 665 11.79 -15.15 24.45
C GLU A 665 13.10 -15.22 23.67
N TYR A 666 14.20 -14.69 24.19
CA TYR A 666 15.49 -14.75 23.51
C TYR A 666 15.99 -16.20 23.37
N VAL A 667 15.96 -16.99 24.45
CA VAL A 667 16.46 -18.38 24.45
C VAL A 667 15.61 -19.27 23.54
N LEU A 668 14.28 -19.24 23.70
CA LEU A 668 13.36 -20.01 22.85
C LEU A 668 13.37 -19.49 21.41
N GLY A 669 13.47 -18.18 21.24
CA GLY A 669 13.60 -17.50 19.97
C GLY A 669 14.86 -17.90 19.21
N CYS A 670 16.01 -18.11 19.86
CA CYS A 670 17.21 -18.59 19.18
C CYS A 670 17.00 -19.96 18.52
N VAL A 671 16.31 -20.88 19.21
CA VAL A 671 15.99 -22.21 18.66
C VAL A 671 14.96 -22.11 17.54
N SER A 672 13.86 -21.40 17.81
CA SER A 672 12.76 -21.21 16.86
C SER A 672 13.22 -20.50 15.57
N ASN A 673 13.97 -19.40 15.72
CA ASN A 673 14.46 -18.61 14.59
C ASN A 673 15.45 -19.41 13.74
N THR A 674 16.36 -20.17 14.35
CA THR A 674 17.30 -21.04 13.59
C THR A 674 16.53 -22.09 12.77
N ALA A 675 15.52 -22.73 13.35
CA ALA A 675 14.68 -23.69 12.64
C ALA A 675 13.86 -23.02 11.53
N SER A 676 13.41 -21.79 11.76
CA SER A 676 12.63 -21.00 10.81
C SER A 676 13.40 -20.70 9.50
N TYR A 677 14.73 -20.58 9.56
CA TYR A 677 15.57 -20.42 8.37
C TYR A 677 15.58 -21.64 7.43
N LEU A 678 15.13 -22.83 7.89
CA LEU A 678 14.94 -23.99 7.01
C LEU A 678 13.94 -23.73 5.88
N ARG A 679 13.10 -22.68 5.99
CA ARG A 679 12.25 -22.21 4.89
C ARG A 679 13.04 -21.85 3.64
N LEU A 680 14.25 -21.30 3.78
CA LEU A 680 15.14 -21.00 2.64
C LEU A 680 15.41 -22.26 1.82
N TRP A 681 15.70 -23.38 2.50
CA TRP A 681 15.93 -24.67 1.86
C TRP A 681 14.63 -25.25 1.26
N ALA A 682 13.54 -25.27 2.03
CA ALA A 682 12.29 -25.88 1.60
C ALA A 682 11.72 -25.24 0.32
N LEU A 683 11.70 -23.90 0.25
CA LEU A 683 11.20 -23.16 -0.92
C LEU A 683 12.15 -23.31 -2.12
N SER A 684 13.46 -23.27 -1.89
CA SER A 684 14.46 -23.48 -2.94
C SER A 684 14.40 -24.89 -3.54
N LEU A 685 14.02 -25.90 -2.76
CA LEU A 685 13.81 -27.26 -3.24
C LEU A 685 12.47 -27.39 -3.98
N ALA A 686 11.40 -26.80 -3.44
CA ALA A 686 10.09 -26.79 -4.08
C ALA A 686 10.12 -26.10 -5.46
N HIS A 687 10.81 -24.95 -5.56
CA HIS A 687 10.98 -24.22 -6.81
C HIS A 687 11.69 -25.06 -7.88
N LEU A 688 12.82 -25.69 -7.52
CA LEU A 688 13.58 -26.59 -8.39
C LEU A 688 12.74 -27.79 -8.86
N GLN A 689 11.95 -28.40 -7.97
CA GLN A 689 11.10 -29.55 -8.33
C GLN A 689 9.94 -29.13 -9.24
N LEU A 690 9.34 -27.97 -8.99
CA LEU A 690 8.20 -27.49 -9.76
C LEU A 690 8.63 -27.02 -11.17
N SER A 691 9.81 -26.40 -11.31
CA SER A 691 10.39 -26.08 -12.62
C SER A 691 10.71 -27.34 -13.43
N GLU A 692 11.33 -28.34 -12.81
CA GLU A 692 11.65 -29.63 -13.44
C GLU A 692 10.38 -30.38 -13.89
N VAL A 693 9.34 -30.43 -13.04
CA VAL A 693 8.04 -31.04 -13.36
C VAL A 693 7.36 -30.33 -14.53
N PHE A 694 7.34 -28.99 -14.54
CA PHE A 694 6.74 -28.25 -15.66
C PHE A 694 7.52 -28.43 -16.96
N TRP A 695 8.85 -28.46 -16.91
CA TRP A 695 9.65 -28.75 -18.09
C TRP A 695 9.36 -30.15 -18.66
N ASN A 696 9.40 -31.17 -17.80
CA ASN A 696 9.21 -32.56 -18.22
C ASN A 696 7.78 -32.84 -18.71
N PHE A 697 6.75 -32.39 -17.98
CA PHE A 697 5.36 -32.70 -18.31
C PHE A 697 4.72 -31.74 -19.32
N ALA A 698 5.06 -30.44 -19.31
CA ALA A 698 4.46 -29.51 -20.27
C ALA A 698 5.20 -29.50 -21.61
N PHE A 699 6.53 -29.46 -21.60
CA PHE A 699 7.33 -29.34 -22.82
C PHE A 699 7.81 -30.68 -23.36
N LEU A 700 8.52 -31.51 -22.59
CA LEU A 700 9.08 -32.76 -23.14
C LEU A 700 8.00 -33.77 -23.54
N MET A 701 6.92 -33.90 -22.79
CA MET A 701 5.81 -34.79 -23.15
C MET A 701 5.13 -34.37 -24.46
N THR A 702 4.99 -33.07 -24.73
CA THR A 702 4.36 -32.57 -25.96
C THR A 702 5.29 -32.70 -27.17
N VAL A 703 6.60 -32.54 -26.96
CA VAL A 703 7.63 -32.81 -27.98
C VAL A 703 7.70 -34.30 -28.32
N GLY A 704 7.58 -35.19 -27.34
CA GLY A 704 7.60 -36.64 -27.56
C GLY A 704 6.39 -37.18 -28.33
N LEU A 705 5.26 -36.45 -28.33
CA LEU A 705 4.08 -36.75 -29.15
C LEU A 705 4.21 -36.25 -30.60
N ASP A 706 5.21 -35.42 -30.88
CA ASP A 706 5.33 -34.80 -32.20
C ASP A 706 5.93 -35.78 -33.23
N GLY A 707 5.15 -36.07 -34.26
CA GLY A 707 5.58 -36.82 -35.45
C GLY A 707 6.35 -35.97 -36.47
N GLY A 708 6.91 -34.82 -36.06
CA GLY A 708 7.60 -33.86 -36.94
C GLY A 708 6.74 -32.66 -37.39
N SER A 709 5.55 -32.51 -36.82
CA SER A 709 4.66 -31.36 -36.99
C SER A 709 4.86 -30.35 -35.86
N GLY A 710 5.77 -29.38 -36.04
CA GLY A 710 6.14 -28.39 -35.01
C GLY A 710 5.01 -27.54 -34.38
N ILE A 711 3.75 -27.74 -34.79
CA ILE A 711 2.54 -27.23 -34.13
C ILE A 711 2.45 -27.75 -32.69
N PHE A 712 2.72 -29.04 -32.44
CA PHE A 712 2.63 -29.59 -31.08
C PHE A 712 3.70 -28.99 -30.17
N VAL A 713 4.90 -28.75 -30.69
CA VAL A 713 5.98 -28.04 -29.97
C VAL A 713 5.58 -26.62 -29.63
N PHE A 714 4.95 -25.88 -30.55
CA PHE A 714 4.48 -24.52 -30.29
C PHE A 714 3.40 -24.48 -29.20
N VAL A 715 2.41 -25.36 -29.26
CA VAL A 715 1.36 -25.46 -28.22
C VAL A 715 1.96 -25.85 -26.88
N GLY A 716 2.86 -26.83 -26.85
CA GLY A 716 3.59 -27.24 -25.65
C GLY A 716 4.38 -26.10 -25.02
N PHE A 717 5.10 -25.34 -25.84
CA PHE A 717 5.82 -24.15 -25.39
C PHE A 717 4.89 -23.06 -24.84
N CYS A 718 3.74 -22.79 -25.48
CA CYS A 718 2.76 -21.84 -24.97
C CYS A 718 2.20 -22.26 -23.61
N VAL A 719 1.85 -23.54 -23.44
CA VAL A 719 1.35 -24.06 -22.16
C VAL A 719 2.42 -23.96 -21.08
N TRP A 720 3.65 -24.37 -21.39
CA TRP A 720 4.79 -24.25 -20.48
C TRP A 720 5.04 -22.79 -20.10
N MET A 721 5.05 -21.86 -21.07
CA MET A 721 5.25 -20.43 -20.82
C MET A 721 4.15 -19.83 -19.95
N CYS A 722 2.88 -20.17 -20.19
CA CYS A 722 1.76 -19.71 -19.34
C CYS A 722 1.85 -20.26 -17.92
N ALA A 723 2.18 -21.55 -17.75
CA ALA A 723 2.38 -22.15 -16.44
C ALA A 723 3.55 -21.51 -15.68
N THR A 724 4.67 -21.29 -16.37
CA THR A 724 5.84 -20.62 -15.83
C THR A 724 5.56 -19.18 -15.44
N LEU A 725 4.93 -18.38 -16.30
CA LEU A 725 4.63 -16.97 -15.98
C LEU A 725 3.57 -16.83 -14.88
N GLY A 726 2.53 -17.66 -14.90
CA GLY A 726 1.44 -17.59 -13.92
C GLY A 726 1.84 -18.13 -12.55
N VAL A 727 2.32 -19.38 -12.50
CA VAL A 727 2.58 -20.10 -11.24
C VAL A 727 3.99 -19.80 -10.72
N LEU A 728 5.03 -20.04 -11.52
CA LEU A 728 6.42 -19.87 -11.07
C LEU A 728 6.79 -18.39 -10.89
N LEU A 729 6.48 -17.51 -11.86
CA LEU A 729 6.85 -16.10 -11.78
C LEU A 729 5.84 -15.27 -10.99
N GLY A 730 4.55 -15.57 -11.08
CA GLY A 730 3.51 -14.83 -10.35
C GLY A 730 3.37 -15.25 -8.88
N MET A 731 3.00 -16.51 -8.63
CA MET A 731 2.62 -16.99 -7.30
C MET A 731 3.82 -17.36 -6.41
N GLU A 732 4.76 -18.14 -6.94
CA GLU A 732 5.93 -18.60 -6.17
C GLU A 732 6.88 -17.45 -5.82
N SER A 733 7.07 -16.48 -6.71
CA SER A 733 7.88 -15.30 -6.41
C SER A 733 7.28 -14.46 -5.27
N LEU A 734 5.95 -14.30 -5.23
CA LEU A 734 5.27 -13.59 -4.15
C LEU A 734 5.39 -14.36 -2.82
N SER A 735 5.30 -15.70 -2.85
CA SER A 735 5.51 -16.56 -1.69
C SER A 735 6.93 -16.41 -1.14
N ALA A 736 7.96 -16.52 -1.99
CA ALA A 736 9.35 -16.32 -1.61
C ALA A 736 9.62 -14.91 -1.07
N PHE A 737 9.01 -13.88 -1.68
CA PHE A 737 9.06 -12.49 -1.20
C PHE A 737 8.52 -12.36 0.24
N LEU A 738 7.34 -12.89 0.53
CA LEU A 738 6.73 -12.83 1.87
C LEU A 738 7.53 -13.64 2.91
N HIS A 739 8.12 -14.77 2.52
CA HIS A 739 8.96 -15.55 3.41
C HIS A 739 10.29 -14.87 3.72
N ALA A 740 10.91 -14.21 2.73
CA ALA A 740 12.09 -13.36 2.94
C ALA A 740 11.75 -12.16 3.85
N LEU A 741 10.58 -11.57 3.68
CA LEU A 741 10.09 -10.47 4.51
C LEU A 741 9.92 -10.88 5.97
N ARG A 742 9.30 -12.04 6.20
CA ARG A 742 9.15 -12.60 7.54
C ARG A 742 10.51 -12.79 8.23
N LEU A 743 11.50 -13.36 7.52
CA LEU A 743 12.88 -13.53 8.04
C LEU A 743 13.52 -12.22 8.49
N HIS A 744 13.18 -11.09 7.85
CA HIS A 744 13.68 -9.78 8.27
C HIS A 744 12.90 -9.24 9.49
N TRP A 745 11.57 -9.30 9.46
CA TRP A 745 10.73 -8.72 10.52
C TRP A 745 10.81 -9.48 11.85
N VAL A 746 10.74 -10.81 11.83
CA VAL A 746 10.66 -11.61 13.06
C VAL A 746 12.02 -12.10 13.50
N GLU A 747 12.84 -12.63 12.59
CA GLU A 747 14.11 -13.27 12.96
C GLU A 747 15.29 -12.28 13.06
N PHE A 748 15.33 -11.23 12.23
CA PHE A 748 16.41 -10.24 12.22
C PHE A 748 16.10 -9.01 13.09
N ASN A 749 14.98 -8.32 12.85
CA ASN A 749 14.64 -7.06 13.53
C ASN A 749 14.41 -7.25 15.04
N ASN A 750 13.83 -8.37 15.49
CA ASN A 750 13.59 -8.63 16.92
C ASN A 750 14.88 -8.63 17.79
N LYS A 751 16.08 -8.65 17.18
CA LYS A 751 17.34 -8.64 17.94
C LYS A 751 17.85 -7.25 18.31
N PHE A 752 17.45 -6.20 17.59
CA PHE A 752 18.01 -4.85 17.80
C PHE A 752 17.03 -3.71 17.56
N TYR A 753 15.88 -3.97 16.93
CA TYR A 753 14.92 -2.97 16.49
C TYR A 753 13.72 -2.93 17.43
N SER A 754 13.52 -1.79 18.08
CA SER A 754 12.54 -1.64 19.15
C SER A 754 11.16 -1.21 18.63
N ALA A 755 11.11 -0.56 17.47
CA ALA A 755 9.89 -0.20 16.73
C ALA A 755 8.86 0.68 17.48
N ASP A 756 9.28 1.44 18.49
CA ASP A 756 8.43 2.26 19.36
C ASP A 756 8.49 3.77 19.05
N GLY A 757 9.08 4.15 17.91
CA GLY A 757 9.16 5.54 17.49
C GLY A 757 7.91 6.03 16.75
N TYR A 758 7.92 7.31 16.39
CA TYR A 758 6.94 7.90 15.48
C TYR A 758 7.64 8.62 14.33
N ALA A 759 6.98 8.64 13.16
CA ALA A 759 7.54 9.21 11.94
C ALA A 759 7.54 10.74 11.98
N PHE A 760 8.58 11.34 11.39
CA PHE A 760 8.58 12.76 11.07
C PHE A 760 7.61 13.05 9.92
N THR A 761 6.50 13.71 10.23
CA THR A 761 5.51 14.17 9.25
C THR A 761 5.55 15.69 9.17
N PRO A 762 6.46 16.27 8.37
CA PRO A 762 6.51 17.72 8.20
C PRO A 762 5.23 18.22 7.53
N PHE A 763 4.87 19.47 7.81
CA PHE A 763 3.83 20.13 7.04
C PHE A 763 4.35 20.36 5.62
N ASP A 764 3.83 19.60 4.65
CA ASP A 764 4.21 19.69 3.24
C ASP A 764 3.02 20.07 2.36
N VAL A 765 3.12 21.22 1.71
CA VAL A 765 2.13 21.71 0.74
C VAL A 765 2.10 20.82 -0.51
N ALA A 766 3.21 20.22 -0.92
CA ALA A 766 3.26 19.32 -2.07
C ALA A 766 2.47 18.05 -1.82
N GLU A 767 2.57 17.45 -0.62
CA GLU A 767 1.75 16.31 -0.23
C GLU A 767 0.25 16.65 -0.25
N VAL A 768 -0.14 17.80 0.30
CA VAL A 768 -1.55 18.28 0.27
C VAL A 768 -2.06 18.40 -1.16
N LEU A 769 -1.25 18.96 -2.06
CA LEU A 769 -1.60 19.10 -3.47
C LEU A 769 -1.67 17.75 -4.20
N SER A 770 -0.83 16.78 -3.83
CA SER A 770 -0.80 15.46 -4.46
C SER A 770 -2.08 14.65 -4.22
N LYS A 771 -2.74 14.83 -3.06
CA LYS A 771 -3.99 14.15 -2.69
C LYS A 771 -5.22 14.64 -3.46
N ILE A 772 -5.10 15.75 -4.18
CA ILE A 772 -6.21 16.38 -4.93
C ILE A 772 -6.30 15.84 -6.36
N ASN A 773 -5.16 15.39 -6.88
CA ASN A 773 -5.05 14.78 -8.21
C ASN A 773 -5.56 13.35 -8.18
#